data_AF-A0A453QI86-F1
#
_entry.id   AF-A0A453QI86-F1
#
_cell.length_a   1.000
_cell.length_b   1.000
_cell.length_c   1.000
_cell.angle_alpha   90.00
_cell.angle_beta   90.00
_cell.angle_gamma   90.00
#
_symmetry.space_group_name_H-M   'P 1'
#
loop_
_entity.id
_entity.type
_entity.pdbx_description
1 polymer ?
#
loop_
_entity_poly.entity_id
_entity_poly.type
_entity_poly.pdbx_seq_one_letter_code
_entity_poly.pdbx_strand_id
1 'polypeptide(L)'
;EPTTHPSVRKNPPNSHEILLESAGAMESSRGTLIPGTLPLPSSSTDVDGQEGRRTRTSGGVRWRAWAAVLAVVALVVAAAVFGASRVHRDAVASSSIRAMAEHGVSEKTSGAYSASGGFPWSSAMLQWQRTGFHFQPDKNYMNDPNGPVYYRGWYHLFYQHNPGGTGWGNISWGHAVSRDMVQWRHLPLAMVPDHWYDIEGVCTGSITVLPDGRVIVLYTGYTEMFAQVTCLAEAADPSDPLLREWVKHSANPVVYPPPGIGMKDYRDPTTAWFDNSDNTWRIIIGSKNDTDHSGIVFTYKTKDFVSYELIPGYLYRGPAGTGMYECIDMFAVGGGRKASDMYNSTAKDVMYVLKESSDDDRRDYYALGRFDAAANTWTPIDTERELGVALRYDYGRYDASKSFYDPVKKRRIVWGYVVETDSWSADAAKGWANLQSIPRTVELDEKTRTNLIQWPVEELDTLRINTTDLSGITVGAGSFVSLPLHQTSQLDIEASFRINTSAIEALNDVDVGYNCTMTSGAATRGALGPFGILVLANVALTEQTAVYFYVSKGLDGGLRTHFCHDELRSTHATDVAKEVVGSTVPVLEGEDFSVRVLVDHSIVQSFVMGGRLTVTSRAYPTEAIYAAVVYLFNNATSASVTAEKLVVHDMDSSYNKIFTDDDLLVLD
;
A
#
# COMPACT_ATOMS: atom_id res chain seq x y z
N GLU A 1 43.68 9.28 34.53
CA GLU A 1 44.69 10.37 34.50
C GLU A 1 44.81 10.94 33.08
N PRO A 2 45.48 12.08 32.83
CA PRO A 2 45.62 12.67 31.50
C PRO A 2 47.06 12.61 30.92
N THR A 3 47.22 12.10 29.70
CA THR A 3 48.45 12.18 28.88
C THR A 3 48.07 12.30 27.39
N THR A 4 48.05 13.49 26.77
CA THR A 4 49.17 14.23 26.14
C THR A 4 49.67 13.68 24.80
N HIS A 5 49.54 14.49 23.74
CA HIS A 5 50.17 14.30 22.42
C HIS A 5 51.71 14.43 22.45
N PRO A 6 52.39 14.04 21.37
CA PRO A 6 53.38 14.93 20.75
C PRO A 6 53.17 15.14 19.23
N SER A 7 53.78 16.19 18.66
CA SER A 7 53.65 16.54 17.23
C SER A 7 54.91 17.21 16.63
N VAL A 8 55.43 16.66 15.51
CA VAL A 8 56.56 17.17 14.70
C VAL A 8 56.46 16.57 13.29
N ARG A 9 56.94 17.12 12.15
CA ARG A 9 56.81 18.45 11.50
C ARG A 9 57.65 18.42 10.18
N LYS A 10 57.08 18.83 9.03
CA LYS A 10 57.79 19.29 7.78
C LYS A 10 58.60 18.21 7.00
N ASN A 11 58.89 18.29 5.69
CA ASN A 11 58.54 19.25 4.61
C ASN A 11 58.58 18.54 3.19
N PRO A 12 58.18 19.18 2.07
CA PRO A 12 58.03 18.56 0.72
C PRO A 12 59.28 18.68 -0.19
N PRO A 13 59.22 18.24 -1.46
CA PRO A 13 59.15 19.24 -2.56
C PRO A 13 58.38 18.83 -3.85
N ASN A 14 58.12 19.84 -4.71
CA ASN A 14 57.89 19.88 -6.18
C ASN A 14 56.76 19.00 -6.81
N SER A 15 55.84 19.45 -7.67
CA SER A 15 55.77 20.51 -8.72
C SER A 15 56.26 20.12 -10.11
N HIS A 16 55.34 20.03 -11.08
CA HIS A 16 55.61 20.13 -12.52
C HIS A 16 54.38 20.73 -13.24
N GLU A 17 54.60 21.79 -14.01
CA GLU A 17 53.64 22.33 -14.97
C GLU A 17 53.82 21.64 -16.33
N ILE A 18 52.74 21.51 -17.12
CA ILE A 18 52.79 21.52 -18.58
C ILE A 18 51.63 22.42 -19.07
N LEU A 19 51.92 23.22 -20.09
CA LEU A 19 51.04 24.23 -20.71
C LEU A 19 50.77 23.87 -22.20
N LEU A 20 50.06 24.75 -22.90
CA LEU A 20 49.69 24.71 -24.36
C LEU A 20 48.42 23.89 -24.64
N GLU A 21 47.37 24.44 -25.27
CA GLU A 21 47.23 24.99 -26.64
C GLU A 21 47.20 23.90 -27.74
N SER A 22 46.39 23.99 -28.81
CA SER A 22 45.41 25.02 -29.24
C SER A 22 44.27 24.40 -30.09
N ALA A 23 43.46 25.22 -30.76
CA ALA A 23 42.30 24.80 -31.54
C ALA A 23 42.64 24.03 -32.84
N GLY A 24 41.69 23.23 -33.33
CA GLY A 24 41.74 22.59 -34.65
C GLY A 24 40.35 22.35 -35.21
N ALA A 25 40.00 23.06 -36.29
CA ALA A 25 38.75 22.85 -37.03
C ALA A 25 39.08 22.67 -38.52
N MET A 26 38.54 21.62 -39.15
CA MET A 26 38.33 21.59 -40.60
C MET A 26 37.30 20.52 -40.99
N GLU A 27 36.76 20.67 -42.20
CA GLU A 27 35.57 19.99 -42.71
C GLU A 27 35.89 18.81 -43.66
N SER A 28 34.81 18.28 -44.26
CA SER A 28 34.75 17.68 -45.61
C SER A 28 35.03 16.16 -45.73
N SER A 29 34.34 15.42 -46.61
CA SER A 29 33.13 15.74 -47.42
C SER A 29 32.59 14.49 -48.15
N ARG A 30 31.50 14.67 -48.94
CA ARG A 30 30.78 13.72 -49.82
C ARG A 30 29.76 12.84 -49.08
N GLY A 31 28.51 12.67 -49.52
CA GLY A 31 27.82 13.07 -50.78
C GLY A 31 27.00 11.89 -51.32
N THR A 32 25.78 11.99 -51.86
CA THR A 32 25.38 12.82 -53.02
C THR A 32 23.86 12.71 -53.30
N LEU A 33 23.15 13.86 -53.47
CA LEU A 33 21.88 14.15 -54.23
C LEU A 33 20.59 13.26 -54.05
N ILE A 34 19.30 13.70 -54.02
CA ILE A 34 18.52 14.90 -54.49
C ILE A 34 18.15 14.83 -56.01
N PRO A 35 16.99 15.31 -56.56
CA PRO A 35 15.71 15.89 -56.02
C PRO A 35 14.40 15.22 -56.56
N GLY A 36 13.21 15.79 -56.28
CA GLY A 36 12.04 15.73 -57.19
C GLY A 36 10.64 16.04 -56.59
N THR A 37 9.84 16.92 -57.20
CA THR A 37 8.47 17.27 -56.75
C THR A 37 7.46 17.50 -57.90
N LEU A 38 6.25 16.91 -57.78
CA LEU A 38 4.99 17.22 -58.53
C LEU A 38 5.02 16.93 -60.06
N PRO A 39 3.86 16.86 -60.77
CA PRO A 39 2.47 17.18 -60.38
C PRO A 39 1.40 16.07 -60.61
N LEU A 40 0.13 16.41 -60.37
CA LEU A 40 -1.10 15.63 -60.69
C LEU A 40 -1.40 15.61 -62.21
N PRO A 41 -2.34 14.76 -62.71
CA PRO A 41 -3.71 15.29 -62.91
C PRO A 41 -4.90 14.30 -62.86
N SER A 42 -5.99 14.73 -62.18
CA SER A 42 -7.40 14.69 -62.67
C SER A 42 -8.15 13.33 -62.81
N SER A 43 -9.49 13.28 -62.98
CA SER A 43 -10.50 14.33 -63.27
C SER A 43 -11.95 14.01 -62.80
N SER A 44 -12.72 15.06 -62.47
CA SER A 44 -14.16 15.28 -62.75
C SER A 44 -15.24 14.33 -62.19
N THR A 45 -16.50 14.73 -61.92
CA THR A 45 -17.26 15.99 -62.20
C THR A 45 -17.93 16.52 -60.91
N ASP A 46 -18.18 17.81 -60.64
CA ASP A 46 -18.63 18.99 -61.45
C ASP A 46 -20.14 18.89 -61.87
N VAL A 47 -20.99 19.94 -61.97
CA VAL A 47 -21.00 21.40 -61.64
C VAL A 47 -22.51 21.84 -61.57
N ASP A 48 -23.04 22.96 -61.05
CA ASP A 48 -22.61 24.30 -60.56
C ASP A 48 -23.53 24.75 -59.37
N GLY A 49 -23.56 26.05 -58.98
CA GLY A 49 -24.66 26.62 -58.18
C GLY A 49 -24.48 28.00 -57.51
N GLN A 50 -23.89 29.01 -58.17
CA GLN A 50 -23.69 30.39 -57.65
C GLN A 50 -24.85 30.99 -56.80
N GLU A 51 -24.64 31.49 -55.57
CA GLU A 51 -23.96 32.74 -55.11
C GLU A 51 -24.89 34.00 -55.09
N GLY A 52 -25.02 34.73 -53.95
CA GLY A 52 -25.93 35.90 -53.93
C GLY A 52 -26.18 36.76 -52.67
N ARG A 53 -25.16 37.41 -52.09
CA ARG A 53 -25.22 38.76 -51.44
C ARG A 53 -25.91 38.96 -50.05
N ARG A 54 -25.48 40.03 -49.35
CA ARG A 54 -25.88 40.51 -47.99
C ARG A 54 -26.89 41.68 -48.06
N THR A 55 -27.74 41.90 -47.02
CA THR A 55 -27.75 43.14 -46.16
C THR A 55 -28.86 43.23 -45.07
N ARG A 56 -28.42 43.49 -43.82
CA ARG A 56 -28.95 44.41 -42.76
C ARG A 56 -30.46 44.75 -42.56
N THR A 57 -30.88 44.55 -41.29
CA THR A 57 -31.61 45.46 -40.34
C THR A 57 -33.14 45.72 -40.36
N SER A 58 -33.67 45.73 -39.12
CA SER A 58 -34.83 46.50 -38.57
C SER A 58 -36.25 45.95 -38.74
N GLY A 59 -37.15 46.35 -37.81
CA GLY A 59 -38.62 46.14 -37.91
C GLY A 59 -39.27 45.58 -36.64
N GLY A 60 -39.98 46.41 -35.87
CA GLY A 60 -40.57 46.02 -34.58
C GLY A 60 -42.01 45.49 -34.62
N VAL A 61 -42.31 44.54 -33.72
CA VAL A 61 -43.53 44.37 -32.91
C VAL A 61 -44.90 44.62 -33.57
N ARG A 62 -45.76 43.56 -33.64
CA ARG A 62 -47.21 43.73 -33.37
C ARG A 62 -47.95 42.46 -32.89
N TRP A 63 -48.09 42.35 -31.57
CA TRP A 63 -49.26 41.87 -30.80
C TRP A 63 -50.33 40.99 -31.48
N ARG A 64 -50.50 39.75 -30.98
CA ARG A 64 -51.79 39.15 -30.49
C ARG A 64 -51.64 37.67 -30.08
N ALA A 65 -51.18 37.38 -28.85
CA ALA A 65 -51.11 36.01 -28.31
C ALA A 65 -51.06 35.90 -26.76
N TRP A 66 -51.53 36.90 -26.00
CA TRP A 66 -51.46 36.90 -24.53
C TRP A 66 -52.83 36.96 -23.88
N ALA A 67 -53.43 35.79 -23.64
CA ALA A 67 -54.68 35.63 -22.87
C ALA A 67 -54.79 34.26 -22.16
N ALA A 68 -54.10 33.21 -22.63
CA ALA A 68 -54.25 31.84 -22.11
C ALA A 68 -53.29 31.46 -20.96
N VAL A 69 -52.15 32.14 -20.81
CA VAL A 69 -51.06 31.69 -19.93
C VAL A 69 -51.27 32.07 -18.45
N LEU A 70 -51.97 33.17 -18.16
CA LEU A 70 -52.13 33.69 -16.79
C LEU A 70 -53.16 32.90 -15.96
N ALA A 71 -54.04 32.11 -16.57
CA ALA A 71 -55.03 31.30 -15.84
C ALA A 71 -54.42 30.08 -15.13
N VAL A 72 -53.33 29.53 -15.67
CA VAL A 72 -52.69 28.31 -15.12
C VAL A 72 -51.85 28.62 -13.88
N VAL A 73 -51.15 29.75 -13.87
CA VAL A 73 -50.23 30.14 -12.78
C VAL A 73 -50.98 30.37 -11.46
N ALA A 74 -52.19 30.95 -11.50
CA ALA A 74 -52.98 31.23 -10.31
C ALA A 74 -53.45 29.94 -9.57
N LEU A 75 -53.70 28.86 -10.31
CA LEU A 75 -54.19 27.60 -9.76
C LEU A 75 -53.10 26.78 -9.04
N VAL A 76 -51.84 26.88 -9.50
CA VAL A 76 -50.70 26.18 -8.89
C VAL A 76 -50.30 26.82 -7.55
N VAL A 77 -50.32 28.16 -7.46
CA VAL A 77 -49.93 28.88 -6.24
C VAL A 77 -50.92 28.67 -5.10
N ALA A 78 -52.23 28.56 -5.39
CA ALA A 78 -53.25 28.36 -4.36
C ALA A 78 -53.11 27.02 -3.62
N ALA A 79 -52.72 25.95 -4.32
CA ALA A 79 -52.53 24.62 -3.73
C ALA A 79 -51.31 24.56 -2.78
N ALA A 80 -50.26 25.34 -3.05
CA ALA A 80 -49.02 25.33 -2.28
C ALA A 80 -49.11 26.01 -0.90
N VAL A 81 -50.10 26.89 -0.67
CA VAL A 81 -50.16 27.75 0.53
C VAL A 81 -51.05 27.18 1.65
N PHE A 82 -52.05 26.35 1.33
CA PHE A 82 -53.04 25.87 2.31
C PHE A 82 -52.95 24.36 2.64
N GLY A 83 -51.96 23.64 2.08
CA GLY A 83 -51.83 22.18 2.25
C GLY A 83 -51.12 21.68 3.53
N ALA A 84 -50.66 22.56 4.42
CA ALA A 84 -49.74 22.19 5.51
C ALA A 84 -50.32 22.45 6.92
N SER A 85 -50.92 21.42 7.54
CA SER A 85 -51.28 21.44 8.99
C SER A 85 -51.59 20.04 9.55
N ARG A 86 -50.66 19.50 10.35
CA ARG A 86 -50.73 18.18 11.07
C ARG A 86 -50.63 16.98 10.10
N VAL A 87 -49.99 15.85 10.40
CA VAL A 87 -49.69 15.15 11.67
C VAL A 87 -48.20 14.72 11.76
N HIS A 88 -47.81 14.08 12.87
CA HIS A 88 -46.47 13.65 13.30
C HIS A 88 -45.67 12.67 12.39
N ARG A 89 -44.34 12.84 12.47
CA ARG A 89 -43.24 11.84 12.59
C ARG A 89 -42.90 10.88 11.43
N ASP A 90 -41.61 10.52 11.43
CA ASP A 90 -40.95 9.32 10.90
C ASP A 90 -41.02 9.07 9.38
N ALA A 91 -40.28 9.88 8.62
CA ALA A 91 -39.77 9.53 7.28
C ALA A 91 -38.57 10.40 6.86
N VAL A 92 -37.35 10.07 7.30
CA VAL A 92 -36.13 10.57 6.64
C VAL A 92 -35.88 9.68 5.43
N ALA A 93 -36.23 10.16 4.23
CA ALA A 93 -36.02 9.43 3.00
C ALA A 93 -34.51 9.36 2.70
N SER A 94 -33.94 8.16 2.72
CA SER A 94 -32.55 7.91 2.36
C SER A 94 -32.36 8.07 0.85
N SER A 95 -32.13 9.29 0.39
CA SER A 95 -31.64 9.55 -0.96
C SER A 95 -30.27 8.91 -1.11
N SER A 96 -30.18 7.85 -1.91
CA SER A 96 -28.93 7.13 -2.16
C SER A 96 -27.92 8.07 -2.86
N ILE A 97 -26.99 8.62 -2.09
CA ILE A 97 -25.83 9.32 -2.64
C ILE A 97 -25.00 8.29 -3.38
N ARG A 98 -24.95 8.43 -4.70
CA ARG A 98 -24.07 7.65 -5.55
C ARG A 98 -22.66 8.19 -5.36
N ALA A 99 -21.79 7.43 -4.70
CA ALA A 99 -20.37 7.70 -4.78
C ALA A 99 -19.94 7.49 -6.25
N MET A 100 -19.67 8.58 -6.95
CA MET A 100 -19.05 8.57 -8.27
C MET A 100 -17.74 9.34 -8.15
N ALA A 101 -16.61 8.62 -8.19
CA ALA A 101 -15.30 9.24 -8.17
C ALA A 101 -15.06 9.99 -9.50
N GLU A 102 -15.13 11.33 -9.48
CA GLU A 102 -14.82 12.14 -10.66
C GLU A 102 -13.31 12.24 -10.88
N HIS A 103 -12.75 11.26 -11.62
CA HIS A 103 -11.43 11.24 -12.25
C HIS A 103 -10.29 11.91 -11.48
N GLY A 104 -9.40 11.12 -10.86
CA GLY A 104 -8.15 11.59 -10.25
C GLY A 104 -7.68 10.79 -9.02
N VAL A 105 -8.54 9.91 -8.51
CA VAL A 105 -8.20 8.82 -7.59
C VAL A 105 -8.96 7.61 -8.11
N SER A 106 -8.28 6.48 -8.31
CA SER A 106 -8.94 5.19 -8.61
C SER A 106 -9.69 4.68 -7.35
N GLU A 107 -10.74 3.86 -7.50
CA GLU A 107 -11.57 3.46 -6.35
C GLU A 107 -10.75 2.74 -5.26
N LYS A 108 -10.51 3.41 -4.12
CA LYS A 108 -9.95 2.81 -2.89
C LYS A 108 -11.03 2.07 -2.06
N THR A 109 -12.02 1.51 -2.75
CA THR A 109 -13.26 0.95 -2.23
C THR A 109 -13.42 -0.51 -2.60
N SER A 110 -14.35 -1.20 -1.93
CA SER A 110 -14.45 -2.66 -1.90
C SER A 110 -15.31 -3.26 -3.03
N GLY A 111 -14.93 -4.48 -3.41
CA GLY A 111 -15.89 -5.48 -3.88
C GLY A 111 -16.10 -5.62 -5.38
N ALA A 112 -16.45 -6.85 -5.78
CA ALA A 112 -16.88 -7.17 -7.13
C ALA A 112 -18.32 -6.68 -7.39
N TYR A 113 -18.56 -6.13 -8.58
CA TYR A 113 -19.85 -5.52 -8.95
C TYR A 113 -20.95 -6.59 -9.16
N SER A 114 -21.67 -6.96 -8.10
CA SER A 114 -22.69 -8.00 -8.15
C SER A 114 -23.94 -7.52 -8.93
N ALA A 115 -24.12 -8.03 -10.15
CA ALA A 115 -25.23 -7.68 -11.04
C ALA A 115 -26.58 -8.31 -10.62
N SER A 116 -26.54 -9.32 -9.73
CA SER A 116 -27.68 -9.83 -8.97
C SER A 116 -27.60 -9.32 -7.53
N GLY A 117 -28.72 -9.24 -6.81
CA GLY A 117 -28.72 -8.87 -5.39
C GLY A 117 -27.70 -9.70 -4.60
N GLY A 118 -26.90 -9.02 -3.76
CA GLY A 118 -25.74 -9.58 -3.06
C GLY A 118 -26.05 -10.78 -2.16
N PHE A 119 -25.01 -11.44 -1.66
CA PHE A 119 -25.16 -12.62 -0.83
C PHE A 119 -25.96 -12.29 0.45
N PRO A 120 -26.88 -13.17 0.91
CA PRO A 120 -27.72 -12.93 2.08
C PRO A 120 -26.92 -13.13 3.39
N TRP A 121 -25.95 -12.25 3.63
CA TRP A 121 -25.10 -12.25 4.81
C TRP A 121 -25.91 -12.21 6.11
N SER A 122 -25.67 -13.17 6.99
CA SER A 122 -26.25 -13.17 8.35
C SER A 122 -25.42 -12.32 9.31
N SER A 123 -26.04 -11.80 10.36
CA SER A 123 -25.33 -11.05 11.42
C SER A 123 -24.19 -11.85 12.06
N ALA A 124 -24.31 -13.19 12.15
CA ALA A 124 -23.26 -14.05 12.68
C ALA A 124 -22.04 -14.15 11.74
N MET A 125 -22.26 -14.15 10.42
CA MET A 125 -21.16 -14.10 9.44
C MET A 125 -20.46 -12.73 9.50
N LEU A 126 -21.23 -11.64 9.44
CA LEU A 126 -20.70 -10.27 9.46
C LEU A 126 -19.98 -9.91 10.78
N GLN A 127 -20.45 -10.45 11.91
CA GLN A 127 -19.78 -10.29 13.20
C GLN A 127 -18.48 -11.11 13.29
N TRP A 128 -18.46 -12.33 12.76
CA TRP A 128 -17.26 -13.17 12.74
C TRP A 128 -16.12 -12.56 11.91
N GLN A 129 -16.40 -11.71 10.92
CA GLN A 129 -15.37 -11.12 10.05
C GLN A 129 -14.39 -10.16 10.75
N ARG A 130 -14.72 -9.61 11.94
CA ARG A 130 -13.81 -8.71 12.66
C ARG A 130 -12.62 -9.46 13.24
N THR A 131 -11.47 -8.80 13.24
CA THR A 131 -10.20 -9.35 13.70
C THR A 131 -10.06 -9.25 15.22
N GLY A 132 -9.45 -10.25 15.84
CA GLY A 132 -9.08 -10.24 17.25
C GLY A 132 -7.80 -9.45 17.53
N PHE A 133 -6.78 -9.53 16.66
CA PHE A 133 -5.45 -8.97 16.93
C PHE A 133 -4.84 -8.07 15.84
N HIS A 134 -5.47 -7.92 14.68
CA HIS A 134 -5.12 -6.84 13.73
C HIS A 134 -5.74 -5.50 14.15
N PHE A 135 -5.06 -4.39 13.82
CA PHE A 135 -5.60 -3.06 14.11
C PHE A 135 -6.73 -2.69 13.13
N GLN A 136 -7.88 -2.32 13.69
CA GLN A 136 -8.99 -1.68 12.99
C GLN A 136 -9.77 -0.76 13.94
N PRO A 137 -10.43 0.32 13.47
CA PRO A 137 -11.30 1.13 14.30
C PRO A 137 -12.55 0.36 14.74
N ASP A 138 -13.24 0.85 15.78
CA ASP A 138 -14.51 0.30 16.27
C ASP A 138 -15.55 0.08 15.16
N LYS A 139 -15.56 0.97 14.16
CA LYS A 139 -16.50 1.02 13.03
C LYS A 139 -15.95 1.85 11.86
N ASN A 140 -16.74 1.94 10.79
CA ASN A 140 -16.52 2.74 9.59
C ASN A 140 -15.29 2.34 8.75
N TYR A 141 -14.99 3.12 7.71
CA TYR A 141 -13.87 2.93 6.78
C TYR A 141 -12.54 3.40 7.35
N MET A 142 -11.47 2.69 6.99
CA MET A 142 -10.07 3.01 7.20
C MET A 142 -9.30 2.72 5.90
N ASN A 143 -8.15 3.35 5.66
CA ASN A 143 -7.22 2.93 4.61
C ASN A 143 -5.77 3.25 5.01
N ASP A 144 -5.02 3.95 4.14
CA ASP A 144 -3.60 4.27 4.24
C ASP A 144 -3.15 4.58 5.69
N PRO A 145 -2.11 3.91 6.24
CA PRO A 145 -1.48 4.32 7.48
C PRO A 145 -0.80 5.68 7.29
N ASN A 146 -0.92 6.56 8.28
CA ASN A 146 -0.49 7.95 8.20
C ASN A 146 0.46 8.25 9.36
N GLY A 147 1.57 8.93 9.05
CA GLY A 147 2.61 9.33 10.01
C GLY A 147 2.91 8.38 11.18
N PRO A 148 3.09 7.06 10.98
CA PRO A 148 3.43 6.16 12.08
C PRO A 148 4.75 6.60 12.73
N VAL A 149 4.79 6.68 14.06
CA VAL A 149 5.94 7.28 14.78
C VAL A 149 6.03 6.76 16.21
N TYR A 150 7.25 6.65 16.76
CA TYR A 150 7.44 6.51 18.20
C TYR A 150 7.71 7.87 18.85
N TYR A 151 6.91 8.24 19.85
CA TYR A 151 7.04 9.51 20.58
C TYR A 151 6.81 9.32 22.08
N ARG A 152 7.71 9.90 22.90
CA ARG A 152 7.60 9.99 24.38
C ARG A 152 7.13 8.73 25.14
N GLY A 153 7.42 7.53 24.64
CA GLY A 153 7.03 6.27 25.29
C GLY A 153 5.88 5.51 24.62
N TRP A 154 5.28 6.06 23.57
CA TRP A 154 4.18 5.46 22.81
C TRP A 154 4.56 5.29 21.34
N TYR A 155 4.04 4.23 20.71
CA TYR A 155 3.90 4.15 19.26
C TYR A 155 2.57 4.76 18.86
N HIS A 156 2.57 5.67 17.90
CA HIS A 156 1.40 6.32 17.35
C HIS A 156 1.11 5.73 15.97
N LEU A 157 -0.15 5.44 15.72
CA LEU A 157 -0.68 5.08 14.42
C LEU A 157 -1.82 6.05 14.09
N PHE A 158 -1.60 6.87 13.07
CA PHE A 158 -2.68 7.59 12.41
C PHE A 158 -3.05 6.83 11.13
N TYR A 159 -4.23 7.08 10.60
CA TYR A 159 -4.76 6.41 9.41
C TYR A 159 -5.85 7.28 8.80
N GLN A 160 -5.98 7.32 7.47
CA GLN A 160 -7.18 7.96 6.92
C GLN A 160 -8.44 7.16 7.28
N HIS A 161 -9.49 7.89 7.65
CA HIS A 161 -10.70 7.38 8.27
C HIS A 161 -11.91 8.22 7.84
N ASN A 162 -13.03 7.57 7.54
CA ASN A 162 -14.30 8.26 7.35
C ASN A 162 -15.14 8.12 8.64
N PRO A 163 -15.28 9.17 9.48
CA PRO A 163 -16.08 9.08 10.71
C PRO A 163 -17.60 8.93 10.45
N GLY A 164 -18.06 9.09 9.21
CA GLY A 164 -19.47 9.05 8.81
C GLY A 164 -19.91 7.86 7.95
N GLY A 165 -19.02 6.97 7.50
CA GLY A 165 -19.40 5.91 6.56
C GLY A 165 -18.37 4.81 6.31
N THR A 166 -18.80 3.75 5.63
CA THR A 166 -18.02 2.52 5.36
C THR A 166 -17.28 2.54 4.02
N GLY A 167 -17.07 3.72 3.44
CA GLY A 167 -16.27 3.92 2.23
C GLY A 167 -15.48 5.22 2.24
N TRP A 168 -14.65 5.39 1.22
CA TRP A 168 -13.81 6.58 1.05
C TRP A 168 -14.64 7.87 0.89
N GLY A 169 -14.16 8.98 1.47
CA GLY A 169 -14.82 10.29 1.50
C GLY A 169 -14.87 10.88 2.92
N ASN A 170 -15.02 12.21 3.04
CA ASN A 170 -14.95 12.94 4.33
C ASN A 170 -13.69 12.55 5.15
N ILE A 171 -12.56 12.44 4.46
CA ILE A 171 -11.36 11.80 4.98
C ILE A 171 -10.73 12.64 6.10
N SER A 172 -10.63 12.04 7.28
CA SER A 172 -10.02 12.57 8.49
C SER A 172 -8.88 11.65 8.95
N TRP A 173 -7.96 12.14 9.78
CA TRP A 173 -6.97 11.27 10.43
C TRP A 173 -7.56 10.68 11.72
N GLY A 174 -7.84 9.38 11.69
CA GLY A 174 -8.03 8.58 12.90
C GLY A 174 -6.69 8.42 13.64
N HIS A 175 -6.74 8.12 14.93
CA HIS A 175 -5.56 8.11 15.80
C HIS A 175 -5.69 7.04 16.89
N ALA A 176 -4.65 6.23 17.03
CA ALA A 176 -4.46 5.34 18.18
C ALA A 176 -3.01 5.36 18.67
N VAL A 177 -2.81 5.01 19.94
CA VAL A 177 -1.48 4.82 20.55
C VAL A 177 -1.35 3.44 21.20
N SER A 178 -0.12 2.93 21.29
CA SER A 178 0.22 1.64 21.89
C SER A 178 1.60 1.66 22.55
N ARG A 179 1.90 0.71 23.43
CA ARG A 179 3.22 0.49 24.05
C ARG A 179 4.03 -0.64 23.40
N ASP A 180 3.36 -1.48 22.61
CA ASP A 180 3.88 -2.73 22.04
C ASP A 180 3.49 -2.90 20.55
N MET A 181 2.69 -1.98 20.00
CA MET A 181 2.06 -2.04 18.68
C MET A 181 1.00 -3.14 18.51
N VAL A 182 0.56 -3.76 19.60
CA VAL A 182 -0.43 -4.85 19.64
C VAL A 182 -1.67 -4.43 20.44
N GLN A 183 -1.48 -3.85 21.63
CA GLN A 183 -2.54 -3.37 22.51
C GLN A 183 -2.76 -1.87 22.26
N TRP A 184 -3.84 -1.52 21.57
CA TRP A 184 -4.10 -0.14 21.14
C TRP A 184 -5.09 0.62 22.03
N ARG A 185 -4.94 1.93 22.02
CA ARG A 185 -5.82 2.90 22.68
C ARG A 185 -6.27 3.92 21.64
N HIS A 186 -7.56 3.89 21.28
CA HIS A 186 -8.15 4.85 20.36
C HIS A 186 -8.26 6.23 21.01
N LEU A 187 -7.86 7.26 20.28
CA LEU A 187 -7.93 8.66 20.65
C LEU A 187 -8.97 9.40 19.77
N PRO A 188 -9.28 10.68 20.04
CA PRO A 188 -10.06 11.53 19.13
C PRO A 188 -9.42 11.63 17.73
N LEU A 189 -10.16 12.13 16.75
CA LEU A 189 -9.62 12.41 15.42
C LEU A 189 -8.54 13.50 15.53
N ALA A 190 -7.34 13.24 15.01
CA ALA A 190 -6.20 14.14 15.12
C ALA A 190 -6.29 15.33 14.15
N MET A 191 -6.88 15.11 12.97
CA MET A 191 -7.15 16.15 11.97
C MET A 191 -8.44 15.82 11.20
N VAL A 192 -9.22 16.83 10.84
CA VAL A 192 -10.49 16.72 10.09
C VAL A 192 -10.53 17.75 8.94
N PRO A 193 -11.32 17.55 7.88
CA PRO A 193 -11.57 18.59 6.87
C PRO A 193 -12.23 19.83 7.49
N ASP A 194 -11.55 20.98 7.43
CA ASP A 194 -12.07 22.24 8.01
C ASP A 194 -11.55 23.53 7.35
N HIS A 195 -10.61 23.43 6.39
CA HIS A 195 -10.10 24.58 5.63
C HIS A 195 -10.27 24.36 4.12
N TRP A 196 -10.33 25.45 3.34
CA TRP A 196 -10.51 25.41 1.88
C TRP A 196 -9.50 24.52 1.12
N TYR A 197 -8.31 24.30 1.71
CA TYR A 197 -7.23 23.50 1.15
C TYR A 197 -7.35 21.99 1.43
N ASP A 198 -8.22 21.58 2.34
CA ASP A 198 -8.45 20.17 2.72
C ASP A 198 -9.92 19.78 2.91
N ILE A 199 -10.84 20.61 2.44
CA ILE A 199 -12.29 20.49 2.67
C ILE A 199 -12.91 19.19 2.12
N GLU A 200 -12.32 18.59 1.09
CA GLU A 200 -12.73 17.28 0.55
C GLU A 200 -11.95 16.10 1.18
N GLY A 201 -10.89 16.37 1.94
CA GLY A 201 -10.10 15.34 2.61
C GLY A 201 -8.75 15.81 3.17
N VAL A 202 -8.46 15.39 4.39
CA VAL A 202 -7.12 15.38 5.01
C VAL A 202 -6.48 14.02 4.71
N CYS A 203 -5.94 13.87 3.51
CA CYS A 203 -5.42 12.61 2.99
C CYS A 203 -4.00 12.31 3.50
N THR A 204 -3.36 11.28 2.94
CA THR A 204 -2.10 10.71 3.49
C THR A 204 -0.95 11.71 3.60
N GLY A 205 -0.17 11.50 4.66
CA GLY A 205 1.00 12.26 5.04
C GLY A 205 1.91 11.50 5.99
N SER A 206 2.95 12.17 6.46
CA SER A 206 4.01 11.60 7.30
C SER A 206 4.41 12.57 8.43
N ILE A 207 4.84 12.02 9.57
CA ILE A 207 5.31 12.80 10.72
C ILE A 207 6.83 12.91 10.71
N THR A 208 7.35 14.09 11.06
CA THR A 208 8.77 14.29 11.40
C THR A 208 8.88 14.86 12.82
N VAL A 209 9.72 14.24 13.66
CA VAL A 209 10.10 14.79 14.97
C VAL A 209 11.38 15.59 14.79
N LEU A 210 11.34 16.88 15.13
CA LEU A 210 12.45 17.81 14.88
C LEU A 210 13.41 17.88 16.08
N PRO A 211 14.71 18.20 15.88
CA PRO A 211 15.69 18.32 16.96
C PRO A 211 15.41 19.45 17.96
N ASP A 212 14.53 20.40 17.64
CA ASP A 212 14.04 21.44 18.54
C ASP A 212 12.89 20.97 19.47
N GLY A 213 12.41 19.74 19.27
CA GLY A 213 11.33 19.12 20.03
C GLY A 213 9.94 19.25 19.41
N ARG A 214 9.76 20.02 18.33
CA ARG A 214 8.49 20.07 17.59
C ARG A 214 8.20 18.74 16.92
N VAL A 215 6.91 18.45 16.75
CA VAL A 215 6.42 17.33 15.93
C VAL A 215 5.56 17.93 14.84
N ILE A 216 5.92 17.66 13.59
CA ILE A 216 5.24 18.21 12.41
C ILE A 216 4.63 17.07 11.58
N VAL A 217 3.50 17.36 10.93
CA VAL A 217 2.90 16.55 9.87
C VAL A 217 3.01 17.32 8.56
N LEU A 218 3.45 16.64 7.51
CA LEU A 218 3.14 17.05 6.14
C LEU A 218 2.12 16.07 5.58
N TYR A 219 1.03 16.58 5.00
CA TYR A 219 -0.07 15.77 4.46
C TYR A 219 -0.61 16.35 3.17
N THR A 220 -1.41 15.56 2.45
CA THR A 220 -2.11 15.98 1.24
C THR A 220 -3.49 16.53 1.59
N GLY A 221 -3.72 17.83 1.42
CA GLY A 221 -5.05 18.41 1.45
C GLY A 221 -5.74 18.26 0.09
N TYR A 222 -7.02 17.91 0.09
CA TYR A 222 -7.88 17.95 -1.10
C TYR A 222 -8.77 19.19 -1.05
N THR A 223 -8.56 20.10 -2.02
CA THR A 223 -9.38 21.31 -2.21
C THR A 223 -10.80 20.99 -2.71
N GLU A 224 -11.71 21.98 -2.68
CA GLU A 224 -13.06 21.94 -3.29
C GLU A 224 -13.08 21.50 -4.78
N MET A 225 -11.97 21.70 -5.52
CA MET A 225 -11.81 21.26 -6.90
C MET A 225 -11.14 19.88 -7.04
N PHE A 226 -10.99 19.14 -5.92
CA PHE A 226 -10.18 17.92 -5.78
C PHE A 226 -8.70 18.08 -6.19
N ALA A 227 -8.20 19.32 -6.29
CA ALA A 227 -6.78 19.56 -6.49
C ALA A 227 -6.00 19.22 -5.21
N GLN A 228 -4.88 18.53 -5.38
CA GLN A 228 -4.05 17.95 -4.33
C GLN A 228 -2.89 18.89 -3.99
N VAL A 229 -2.73 19.22 -2.71
CA VAL A 229 -1.78 20.23 -2.24
C VAL A 229 -1.13 19.81 -0.93
N THR A 230 0.15 20.13 -0.72
CA THR A 230 0.85 19.77 0.52
C THR A 230 0.59 20.80 1.61
N CYS A 231 0.11 20.32 2.76
CA CYS A 231 -0.22 21.12 3.92
C CYS A 231 0.64 20.70 5.12
N LEU A 232 0.93 21.68 5.99
CA LEU A 232 1.67 21.53 7.25
C LEU A 232 0.70 21.59 8.43
N ALA A 233 0.91 20.73 9.43
CA ALA A 233 0.39 20.90 10.78
C ALA A 233 1.49 20.64 11.81
N GLU A 234 1.39 21.24 12.99
CA GLU A 234 2.26 20.97 14.14
C GLU A 234 1.43 20.50 15.33
N ALA A 235 2.01 19.65 16.18
CA ALA A 235 1.36 19.25 17.44
C ALA A 235 1.18 20.47 18.36
N ALA A 236 -0.02 20.70 18.85
CA ALA A 236 -0.38 21.89 19.62
C ALA A 236 0.39 22.00 20.95
N ASP A 237 0.70 20.84 21.56
CA ASP A 237 1.54 20.71 22.73
C ASP A 237 2.54 19.55 22.56
N PRO A 238 3.79 19.81 22.13
CA PRO A 238 4.84 18.80 22.08
C PRO A 238 5.32 18.28 23.45
N SER A 239 4.70 18.69 24.56
CA SER A 239 4.86 18.01 25.86
C SER A 239 3.84 16.90 26.10
N ASP A 240 2.69 16.91 25.39
CA ASP A 240 1.71 15.82 25.44
C ASP A 240 2.32 14.54 24.84
N PRO A 241 2.52 13.46 25.63
CA PRO A 241 3.03 12.21 25.09
C PRO A 241 2.02 11.49 24.17
N LEU A 242 0.76 11.94 24.15
CA LEU A 242 -0.30 11.35 23.32
C LEU A 242 -0.49 12.06 21.98
N LEU A 243 0.06 13.27 21.77
CA LEU A 243 -0.07 14.09 20.56
C LEU A 243 -1.54 14.25 20.08
N ARG A 244 -2.45 14.58 21.01
CA ARG A 244 -3.90 14.62 20.75
C ARG A 244 -4.37 15.76 19.85
N GLU A 245 -3.79 16.94 20.03
CA GLU A 245 -4.26 18.19 19.42
C GLU A 245 -3.26 18.69 18.37
N TRP A 246 -3.74 19.13 17.21
CA TRP A 246 -2.93 19.56 16.08
C TRP A 246 -3.36 20.92 15.54
N VAL A 247 -2.40 21.77 15.20
CA VAL A 247 -2.63 23.11 14.62
C VAL A 247 -2.16 23.11 13.17
N LYS A 248 -3.11 23.26 12.24
CA LYS A 248 -2.81 23.47 10.81
C LYS A 248 -2.15 24.83 10.61
N HIS A 249 -1.08 24.87 9.82
CA HIS A 249 -0.29 26.09 9.65
C HIS A 249 -1.00 27.14 8.78
N SER A 250 -0.95 28.40 9.17
CA SER A 250 -1.72 29.48 8.52
C SER A 250 -1.26 29.85 7.11
N ALA A 251 -0.09 29.36 6.68
CA ALA A 251 0.41 29.49 5.30
C ALA A 251 0.02 28.32 4.38
N ASN A 252 -0.83 27.39 4.83
CA ASN A 252 -1.27 26.27 4.01
C ASN A 252 -2.07 26.72 2.77
N PRO A 253 -1.88 26.06 1.61
CA PRO A 253 -0.89 25.01 1.32
C PRO A 253 0.55 25.53 1.20
N VAL A 254 1.51 24.74 1.71
CA VAL A 254 2.94 25.04 1.68
C VAL A 254 3.65 24.54 0.41
N VAL A 255 3.08 23.55 -0.30
CA VAL A 255 3.51 23.15 -1.65
C VAL A 255 2.31 22.87 -2.56
N TYR A 256 2.45 23.23 -3.83
CA TYR A 256 1.46 22.99 -4.89
C TYR A 256 2.08 22.08 -5.98
N PRO A 257 1.26 21.38 -6.79
CA PRO A 257 1.76 20.59 -7.91
C PRO A 257 2.64 21.44 -8.85
N PRO A 258 3.84 20.96 -9.23
CA PRO A 258 4.77 21.75 -10.04
C PRO A 258 4.31 21.85 -11.51
N PRO A 259 4.83 22.84 -12.27
CA PRO A 259 4.43 23.05 -13.66
C PRO A 259 4.62 21.81 -14.54
N GLY A 260 3.54 21.38 -15.20
CA GLY A 260 3.52 20.19 -16.05
C GLY A 260 2.90 18.94 -15.39
N ILE A 261 2.50 19.03 -14.12
CA ILE A 261 1.84 17.94 -13.38
C ILE A 261 0.34 18.20 -13.24
N GLY A 262 -0.46 17.15 -13.39
CA GLY A 262 -1.91 17.17 -13.15
C GLY A 262 -2.25 17.57 -11.72
N MET A 263 -3.29 18.39 -11.55
CA MET A 263 -3.75 18.86 -10.23
C MET A 263 -4.20 17.72 -9.30
N LYS A 264 -4.38 16.50 -9.82
CA LYS A 264 -4.82 15.30 -9.07
C LYS A 264 -3.78 14.18 -9.08
N ASP A 265 -2.52 14.50 -9.38
CA ASP A 265 -1.45 13.54 -9.63
C ASP A 265 -0.18 13.90 -8.83
N TYR A 266 -0.36 14.35 -7.58
CA TYR A 266 0.71 14.91 -6.76
C TYR A 266 0.37 14.81 -5.26
N ARG A 267 0.93 13.81 -4.55
CA ARG A 267 0.51 13.51 -3.17
C ARG A 267 1.50 12.70 -2.33
N ASP A 268 1.14 12.59 -1.06
CA ASP A 268 1.67 11.69 -0.02
C ASP A 268 3.13 11.94 0.42
N PRO A 269 3.46 13.16 0.89
CA PRO A 269 4.81 13.55 1.30
C PRO A 269 5.41 12.60 2.34
N THR A 270 6.72 12.35 2.24
CA THR A 270 7.48 11.52 3.19
C THR A 270 7.76 12.20 4.51
N THR A 271 8.17 11.39 5.49
CA THR A 271 8.99 11.83 6.62
C THR A 271 10.19 12.59 6.06
N ALA A 272 10.52 13.72 6.69
CA ALA A 272 11.63 14.55 6.24
C ALA A 272 12.96 14.08 6.82
N TRP A 273 14.05 14.30 6.09
CA TRP A 273 15.40 14.04 6.59
C TRP A 273 16.31 15.26 6.43
N PHE A 274 17.32 15.40 7.29
CA PHE A 274 18.20 16.57 7.31
C PHE A 274 19.47 16.35 6.50
N ASP A 275 19.71 17.21 5.51
CA ASP A 275 20.93 17.21 4.71
C ASP A 275 21.95 18.20 5.30
N ASN A 276 22.99 17.63 5.91
CA ASN A 276 24.08 18.39 6.52
C ASN A 276 24.97 19.13 5.50
N SER A 277 24.84 18.85 4.19
CA SER A 277 25.67 19.49 3.15
C SER A 277 25.31 20.96 2.90
N ASP A 278 24.02 21.30 2.94
CA ASP A 278 23.52 22.68 2.81
C ASP A 278 22.72 23.16 4.04
N ASN A 279 22.58 22.31 5.06
CA ASN A 279 21.85 22.55 6.31
C ASN A 279 20.36 22.81 6.06
N THR A 280 19.73 21.95 5.26
CA THR A 280 18.30 22.00 4.95
C THR A 280 17.66 20.62 5.03
N TRP A 281 16.37 20.58 5.31
CA TRP A 281 15.58 19.35 5.25
C TRP A 281 15.26 18.96 3.81
N ARG A 282 14.94 17.68 3.60
CA ARG A 282 14.51 17.06 2.35
C ARG A 282 13.17 16.38 2.59
N ILE A 283 12.27 16.47 1.61
CA ILE A 283 11.09 15.60 1.48
C ILE A 283 11.00 15.11 0.04
N ILE A 284 10.34 13.97 -0.17
CA ILE A 284 9.96 13.52 -1.51
C ILE A 284 8.45 13.33 -1.62
N ILE A 285 7.94 13.54 -2.83
CA ILE A 285 6.51 13.49 -3.18
C ILE A 285 6.37 12.70 -4.48
N GLY A 286 5.40 11.78 -4.52
CA GLY A 286 5.11 10.93 -5.67
C GLY A 286 4.16 11.59 -6.67
N SER A 287 4.36 11.28 -7.95
CA SER A 287 3.62 11.85 -9.08
C SER A 287 3.79 10.97 -10.34
N LYS A 288 3.22 11.35 -11.48
CA LYS A 288 3.41 10.72 -12.79
C LYS A 288 3.71 11.74 -13.88
N ASN A 289 4.33 11.30 -14.98
CA ASN A 289 4.38 12.05 -16.23
C ASN A 289 3.23 11.63 -17.16
N ASP A 290 2.26 12.52 -17.39
CA ASP A 290 1.10 12.30 -18.28
C ASP A 290 1.46 11.98 -19.75
N THR A 291 2.71 12.19 -20.17
CA THR A 291 3.15 11.97 -21.56
C THR A 291 3.36 10.49 -21.91
N ASP A 292 3.89 9.69 -20.97
CA ASP A 292 4.19 8.27 -21.16
C ASP A 292 3.85 7.41 -19.92
N HIS A 293 3.07 7.97 -18.99
CA HIS A 293 2.56 7.29 -17.80
C HIS A 293 3.67 6.65 -16.95
N SER A 294 4.83 7.32 -16.85
CA SER A 294 5.92 6.93 -15.95
C SER A 294 5.76 7.59 -14.58
N GLY A 295 5.89 6.80 -13.52
CA GLY A 295 5.97 7.33 -12.16
C GLY A 295 7.23 8.18 -11.97
N ILE A 296 7.12 9.27 -11.22
CA ILE A 296 8.21 10.22 -10.96
C ILE A 296 8.23 10.62 -9.49
N VAL A 297 9.44 10.93 -9.00
CA VAL A 297 9.68 11.31 -7.61
C VAL A 297 10.33 12.69 -7.57
N PHE A 298 9.63 13.67 -7.00
CA PHE A 298 10.17 15.01 -6.77
C PHE A 298 10.91 15.08 -5.44
N THR A 299 11.98 15.88 -5.35
CA THR A 299 12.61 16.27 -4.07
C THR A 299 12.41 17.76 -3.82
N TYR A 300 11.93 18.11 -2.64
CA TYR A 300 11.91 19.50 -2.16
C TYR A 300 12.85 19.65 -0.97
N LYS A 301 13.38 20.86 -0.78
CA LYS A 301 14.16 21.23 0.41
C LYS A 301 13.62 22.46 1.11
N THR A 302 13.81 22.53 2.42
CA THR A 302 13.29 23.60 3.28
C THR A 302 14.18 23.87 4.50
N LYS A 303 14.06 25.07 5.08
CA LYS A 303 14.70 25.46 6.35
C LYS A 303 13.72 25.65 7.51
N ASP A 304 12.43 25.82 7.19
CA ASP A 304 11.37 26.27 8.09
C ASP A 304 10.11 25.39 8.03
N PHE A 305 10.04 24.45 7.08
CA PHE A 305 8.86 23.64 6.70
C PHE A 305 7.67 24.43 6.13
N VAL A 306 7.85 25.72 5.87
CA VAL A 306 6.84 26.62 5.28
C VAL A 306 7.22 27.02 3.86
N SER A 307 8.53 27.23 3.62
CA SER A 307 9.13 27.63 2.36
C SER A 307 9.86 26.45 1.72
N TYR A 308 9.45 26.04 0.52
CA TYR A 308 10.07 24.91 -0.19
C TYR A 308 10.71 25.33 -1.52
N GLU A 309 11.94 24.88 -1.74
CA GLU A 309 12.62 24.93 -3.04
C GLU A 309 12.55 23.54 -3.69
N LEU A 310 11.93 23.44 -4.86
CA LEU A 310 11.98 22.24 -5.70
C LEU A 310 13.42 22.06 -6.21
N ILE A 311 14.03 20.90 -5.94
CA ILE A 311 15.35 20.58 -6.50
C ILE A 311 15.16 20.25 -7.99
N PRO A 312 15.92 20.86 -8.93
CA PRO A 312 15.72 20.66 -10.36
C PRO A 312 15.88 19.20 -10.81
N GLY A 313 14.94 18.72 -11.61
CA GLY A 313 14.88 17.33 -12.09
C GLY A 313 13.94 16.45 -11.27
N TYR A 314 14.14 15.14 -11.37
CA TYR A 314 13.47 14.13 -10.54
C TYR A 314 14.53 13.37 -9.76
N LEU A 315 14.21 12.94 -8.53
CA LEU A 315 15.06 12.00 -7.78
C LEU A 315 15.16 10.66 -8.50
N TYR A 316 14.03 10.20 -9.00
CA TYR A 316 13.89 9.00 -9.81
C TYR A 316 12.70 9.17 -10.77
N ARG A 317 12.77 8.46 -11.89
CA ARG A 317 11.69 8.30 -12.87
C ARG A 317 11.66 6.83 -13.27
N GLY A 318 10.51 6.19 -13.05
CA GLY A 318 10.30 4.79 -13.37
C GLY A 318 10.14 4.52 -14.86
N PRO A 319 10.06 3.23 -15.25
CA PRO A 319 9.68 2.82 -16.58
C PRO A 319 8.34 3.44 -17.04
N ALA A 320 8.19 3.65 -18.35
CA ALA A 320 6.94 4.09 -18.95
C ALA A 320 5.82 3.07 -18.70
N GLY A 321 4.62 3.55 -18.36
CA GLY A 321 3.48 2.71 -18.00
C GLY A 321 3.39 2.26 -16.53
N THR A 322 4.26 2.75 -15.64
CA THR A 322 4.19 2.47 -14.18
C THR A 322 3.13 3.27 -13.42
N GLY A 323 2.60 4.34 -14.03
CA GLY A 323 1.46 5.08 -13.51
C GLY A 323 1.78 6.06 -12.39
N MET A 324 0.80 6.26 -11.50
CA MET A 324 0.91 7.18 -10.37
C MET A 324 1.51 6.49 -9.15
N TYR A 325 2.69 6.97 -8.73
CA TYR A 325 3.34 6.58 -7.48
C TYR A 325 2.67 7.28 -6.29
N GLU A 326 1.76 6.60 -5.60
CA GLU A 326 1.21 7.02 -4.30
C GLU A 326 2.13 6.58 -3.15
N CYS A 327 1.97 7.23 -1.98
CA CYS A 327 2.62 6.87 -0.72
C CYS A 327 4.08 6.41 -0.86
N ILE A 328 4.87 7.24 -1.53
CA ILE A 328 6.32 7.07 -1.68
C ILE A 328 7.01 6.99 -0.30
N ASP A 329 8.10 6.23 -0.20
CA ASP A 329 8.97 6.14 0.98
C ASP A 329 10.43 5.87 0.56
N MET A 330 11.41 6.37 1.31
CA MET A 330 12.84 6.15 1.06
C MET A 330 13.62 6.01 2.37
N PHE A 331 14.38 4.93 2.51
CA PHE A 331 15.18 4.67 3.72
C PHE A 331 16.42 3.80 3.46
N ALA A 332 17.38 3.84 4.39
CA ALA A 332 18.64 3.11 4.29
C ALA A 332 18.52 1.72 4.92
N VAL A 333 19.19 0.72 4.31
CA VAL A 333 19.31 -0.66 4.81
C VAL A 333 20.74 -1.18 4.61
N GLY A 334 21.13 -2.21 5.36
CA GLY A 334 22.52 -2.66 5.44
C GLY A 334 23.39 -1.75 6.32
N GLY A 335 24.71 -1.94 6.29
CA GLY A 335 25.64 -1.23 7.18
C GLY A 335 25.65 -1.71 8.64
N GLY A 336 25.07 -2.89 8.91
CA GLY A 336 24.86 -3.45 10.25
C GLY A 336 23.76 -2.72 11.04
N ARG A 337 23.80 -2.82 12.38
CA ARG A 337 22.84 -2.18 13.32
C ARG A 337 22.99 -0.64 13.41
N LYS A 338 23.18 0.02 12.26
CA LYS A 338 23.32 1.48 12.07
C LYS A 338 22.35 2.03 11.02
N ALA A 339 21.42 1.21 10.51
CA ALA A 339 20.34 1.62 9.61
C ALA A 339 19.24 2.45 10.33
N SER A 340 19.66 3.52 11.02
CA SER A 340 18.78 4.52 11.63
C SER A 340 18.58 5.68 10.66
N ASP A 341 17.34 5.85 10.20
CA ASP A 341 16.88 6.97 9.36
C ASP A 341 17.65 7.20 8.05
N MET A 342 17.36 8.32 7.39
CA MET A 342 18.06 8.77 6.19
C MET A 342 19.33 9.52 6.56
N TYR A 343 20.46 8.79 6.54
CA TYR A 343 21.80 9.35 6.62
C TYR A 343 22.52 9.22 5.27
N ASN A 344 23.30 10.23 4.89
CA ASN A 344 24.13 10.17 3.68
C ASN A 344 25.36 9.28 3.96
N SER A 345 25.45 8.16 3.24
CA SER A 345 26.50 7.15 3.42
C SER A 345 27.14 6.75 2.10
N THR A 346 28.46 6.87 2.03
CA THR A 346 29.30 6.35 0.94
C THR A 346 29.81 4.91 1.20
N ALA A 347 29.34 4.27 2.28
CA ALA A 347 29.73 2.92 2.65
C ALA A 347 29.09 1.89 1.69
N LYS A 348 29.90 0.99 1.12
CA LYS A 348 29.49 0.09 0.02
C LYS A 348 28.46 -0.97 0.41
N ASP A 349 28.32 -1.21 1.71
CA ASP A 349 27.42 -2.15 2.38
C ASP A 349 26.04 -1.56 2.68
N VAL A 350 25.87 -0.24 2.56
CA VAL A 350 24.55 0.43 2.65
C VAL A 350 23.88 0.47 1.29
N MET A 351 22.56 0.21 1.29
CA MET A 351 21.66 0.40 0.15
C MET A 351 20.51 1.32 0.55
N TYR A 352 19.85 1.92 -0.44
CA TYR A 352 18.68 2.79 -0.25
C TYR A 352 17.47 2.11 -0.88
N VAL A 353 16.50 1.76 -0.04
CA VAL A 353 15.17 1.34 -0.50
C VAL A 353 14.46 2.58 -1.01
N LEU A 354 13.92 2.52 -2.22
CA LEU A 354 12.86 3.41 -2.69
C LEU A 354 11.61 2.56 -2.85
N LYS A 355 10.46 3.06 -2.38
CA LYS A 355 9.18 2.36 -2.33
C LYS A 355 8.07 3.25 -2.87
N GLU A 356 7.11 2.67 -3.58
CA GLU A 356 5.89 3.31 -4.08
C GLU A 356 4.68 2.36 -3.98
N SER A 357 3.49 2.92 -4.13
CA SER A 357 2.19 2.23 -4.12
C SER A 357 1.47 2.62 -5.39
N SER A 358 1.18 1.66 -6.27
CA SER A 358 0.69 1.97 -7.61
C SER A 358 -0.82 2.23 -7.62
N ASP A 359 -1.24 3.44 -8.00
CA ASP A 359 -2.67 3.79 -8.18
C ASP A 359 -3.37 2.91 -9.24
N ASP A 360 -2.57 2.37 -10.17
CA ASP A 360 -2.96 1.56 -11.32
C ASP A 360 -3.23 0.08 -10.97
N ASP A 361 -2.42 -0.56 -10.10
CA ASP A 361 -2.55 -2.00 -9.77
C ASP A 361 -2.83 -2.34 -8.29
N ARG A 362 -2.79 -1.34 -7.40
CA ARG A 362 -3.05 -1.44 -5.94
C ARG A 362 -2.10 -2.41 -5.21
N ARG A 363 -0.81 -2.30 -5.49
CA ARG A 363 0.26 -3.05 -4.82
C ARG A 363 1.44 -2.15 -4.45
N ASP A 364 2.05 -2.42 -3.31
CA ASP A 364 3.30 -1.77 -2.88
C ASP A 364 4.54 -2.41 -3.51
N TYR A 365 5.25 -1.65 -4.35
CA TYR A 365 6.53 -2.03 -4.93
C TYR A 365 7.70 -1.36 -4.22
N TYR A 366 8.85 -2.03 -4.16
CA TYR A 366 10.12 -1.42 -3.75
C TYR A 366 11.24 -1.81 -4.71
N ALA A 367 12.33 -1.06 -4.68
CA ALA A 367 13.57 -1.41 -5.34
C ALA A 367 14.78 -1.07 -4.46
N LEU A 368 15.89 -1.78 -4.66
CA LEU A 368 17.15 -1.55 -3.95
C LEU A 368 18.09 -0.72 -4.81
N GLY A 369 18.61 0.39 -4.27
CA GLY A 369 19.38 1.35 -5.04
C GLY A 369 20.51 2.05 -4.28
N ARG A 370 21.10 3.03 -4.95
CA ARG A 370 22.07 3.99 -4.42
C ARG A 370 21.46 5.38 -4.48
N PHE A 371 21.64 6.16 -3.42
CA PHE A 371 21.24 7.57 -3.38
C PHE A 371 22.49 8.45 -3.40
N ASP A 372 22.57 9.36 -4.37
CA ASP A 372 23.50 10.47 -4.39
C ASP A 372 22.75 11.76 -4.06
N ALA A 373 22.95 12.26 -2.84
CA ALA A 373 22.32 13.48 -2.35
C ALA A 373 22.83 14.75 -3.04
N ALA A 374 24.06 14.75 -3.56
CA ALA A 374 24.64 15.91 -4.24
C ALA A 374 24.18 16.01 -5.70
N ALA A 375 23.94 14.86 -6.35
CA ALA A 375 23.32 14.78 -7.67
C ALA A 375 21.77 14.77 -7.62
N ASN A 376 21.16 14.72 -6.42
CA ASN A 376 19.74 14.46 -6.20
C ASN A 376 19.22 13.30 -7.07
N THR A 377 19.92 12.16 -7.03
CA THR A 377 19.62 11.01 -7.88
C THR A 377 19.54 9.74 -7.04
N TRP A 378 18.47 8.97 -7.18
CA TRP A 378 18.40 7.56 -6.77
C TRP A 378 18.56 6.69 -8.02
N THR A 379 19.36 5.62 -7.92
CA THR A 379 19.66 4.71 -9.04
C THR A 379 19.49 3.26 -8.60
N PRO A 380 18.73 2.41 -9.31
CA PRO A 380 18.56 1.01 -8.96
C PRO A 380 19.91 0.25 -9.06
N ILE A 381 20.08 -0.76 -8.22
CA ILE A 381 21.22 -1.69 -8.27
C ILE A 381 21.01 -2.78 -9.34
N ASP A 382 19.75 -3.09 -9.66
CA ASP A 382 19.32 -4.07 -10.65
C ASP A 382 18.29 -3.43 -11.59
N THR A 383 18.65 -3.27 -12.87
CA THR A 383 17.80 -2.66 -13.90
C THR A 383 16.75 -3.60 -14.47
N GLU A 384 16.76 -4.88 -14.09
CA GLU A 384 15.65 -5.82 -14.34
C GLU A 384 14.63 -5.82 -13.19
N ARG A 385 14.93 -5.11 -12.09
CA ARG A 385 14.09 -4.96 -10.88
C ARG A 385 13.91 -3.50 -10.48
N GLU A 386 13.57 -2.67 -11.46
CA GLU A 386 13.19 -1.28 -11.22
C GLU A 386 11.89 -1.16 -10.40
N LEU A 387 11.65 0.05 -9.88
CA LEU A 387 10.48 0.36 -9.07
C LEU A 387 9.20 0.28 -9.91
N GLY A 388 8.14 -0.32 -9.34
CA GLY A 388 6.90 -0.63 -10.06
C GLY A 388 6.97 -1.85 -10.98
N VAL A 389 8.06 -2.65 -10.95
CA VAL A 389 8.25 -3.78 -11.89
C VAL A 389 8.25 -5.15 -11.20
N ALA A 390 9.09 -5.37 -10.18
CA ALA A 390 9.47 -6.74 -9.78
C ALA A 390 9.27 -7.08 -8.30
N LEU A 391 9.86 -6.30 -7.39
CA LEU A 391 9.83 -6.60 -5.96
C LEU A 391 8.67 -5.86 -5.29
N ARG A 392 7.82 -6.60 -4.59
CA ARG A 392 6.72 -6.07 -3.76
C ARG A 392 6.98 -6.35 -2.28
N TYR A 393 6.43 -5.53 -1.39
CA TYR A 393 6.42 -5.89 0.02
C TYR A 393 5.58 -7.14 0.27
N ASP A 394 4.40 -7.22 -0.32
CA ASP A 394 3.48 -8.35 -0.20
C ASP A 394 2.91 -8.67 -1.58
N TYR A 395 2.70 -9.95 -1.87
CA TYR A 395 2.19 -10.39 -3.18
C TYR A 395 0.68 -10.64 -3.19
N GLY A 396 0.00 -10.43 -2.06
CA GLY A 396 -1.45 -10.40 -1.91
C GLY A 396 -2.01 -8.98 -1.74
N ARG A 397 -2.99 -8.80 -0.85
CA ARG A 397 -3.67 -7.52 -0.54
C ARG A 397 -2.85 -6.71 0.47
N TYR A 398 -2.13 -5.70 -0.01
CA TYR A 398 -1.32 -4.79 0.82
C TYR A 398 -0.99 -3.54 0.00
N ASP A 399 -1.35 -2.36 0.49
CA ASP A 399 -1.23 -1.10 -0.26
C ASP A 399 -0.95 0.10 0.67
N ALA A 400 -0.53 1.22 0.05
CA ALA A 400 -0.21 2.52 0.64
C ALA A 400 0.71 2.48 1.88
N SER A 401 1.61 1.50 1.97
CA SER A 401 2.44 1.34 3.17
C SER A 401 3.42 2.49 3.43
N LYS A 402 3.70 2.73 4.71
CA LYS A 402 4.69 3.70 5.19
C LYS A 402 5.51 3.11 6.33
N SER A 403 6.81 3.40 6.35
CA SER A 403 7.72 2.93 7.38
C SER A 403 8.18 4.04 8.34
N PHE A 404 8.56 3.64 9.55
CA PHE A 404 9.21 4.51 10.53
C PHE A 404 10.34 3.79 11.26
N TYR A 405 11.26 4.56 11.85
CA TYR A 405 12.32 4.01 12.69
C TYR A 405 11.86 3.95 14.15
N ASP A 406 11.90 2.76 14.74
CA ASP A 406 11.75 2.53 16.18
C ASP A 406 13.11 2.76 16.86
N PRO A 407 13.29 3.84 17.64
CA PRO A 407 14.56 4.15 18.30
C PRO A 407 14.78 3.33 19.58
N VAL A 408 13.75 2.65 20.11
CA VAL A 408 13.81 1.85 21.34
C VAL A 408 14.50 0.52 21.04
N LYS A 409 13.96 -0.23 20.06
CA LYS A 409 14.52 -1.53 19.63
C LYS A 409 15.41 -1.42 18.38
N LYS A 410 15.57 -0.23 17.80
CA LYS A 410 16.54 0.12 16.75
C LYS A 410 16.35 -0.65 15.45
N ARG A 411 15.10 -0.70 15.02
CA ARG A 411 14.58 -1.44 13.86
C ARG A 411 13.68 -0.53 13.03
N ARG A 412 13.51 -0.83 11.75
CA ARG A 412 12.49 -0.15 10.91
C ARG A 412 11.21 -0.97 10.93
N ILE A 413 10.08 -0.31 11.21
CA ILE A 413 8.75 -0.91 11.19
C ILE A 413 8.00 -0.38 9.97
N VAL A 414 7.27 -1.23 9.25
CA VAL A 414 6.33 -0.85 8.19
C VAL A 414 4.90 -1.21 8.57
N TRP A 415 3.98 -0.32 8.22
CA TRP A 415 2.53 -0.50 8.23
C TRP A 415 2.01 -0.42 6.80
N GLY A 416 1.00 -1.20 6.46
CA GLY A 416 0.27 -1.11 5.18
C GLY A 416 -1.17 -1.55 5.38
N TYR A 417 -2.11 -0.96 4.64
CA TYR A 417 -3.52 -1.29 4.80
C TYR A 417 -3.90 -2.48 3.93
N VAL A 418 -4.95 -3.19 4.36
CA VAL A 418 -5.47 -4.38 3.69
C VAL A 418 -6.94 -4.12 3.37
N VAL A 419 -7.21 -3.90 2.08
CA VAL A 419 -8.56 -3.66 1.56
C VAL A 419 -9.49 -4.86 1.78
N GLU A 420 -10.79 -4.63 1.93
CA GLU A 420 -11.81 -5.67 1.85
C GLU A 420 -11.90 -6.29 0.45
N THR A 421 -12.40 -7.53 0.36
CA THR A 421 -12.75 -8.14 -0.94
C THR A 421 -14.20 -8.62 -1.05
N ASP A 422 -15.01 -8.50 0.01
CA ASP A 422 -16.48 -8.60 -0.05
C ASP A 422 -17.11 -7.29 -0.59
N SER A 423 -18.44 -7.26 -0.67
CA SER A 423 -19.16 -6.19 -1.37
C SER A 423 -19.37 -4.94 -0.53
N TRP A 424 -19.49 -3.77 -1.19
CA TRP A 424 -19.97 -2.53 -0.55
C TRP A 424 -21.26 -2.71 0.28
N SER A 425 -22.15 -3.61 -0.15
CA SER A 425 -23.35 -3.97 0.61
C SER A 425 -23.06 -4.75 1.89
N ALA A 426 -22.01 -5.59 1.89
CA ALA A 426 -21.52 -6.25 3.10
C ALA A 426 -20.81 -5.26 4.03
N ASP A 427 -19.98 -4.36 3.52
CA ASP A 427 -19.35 -3.26 4.27
C ASP A 427 -20.39 -2.39 5.00
N ALA A 428 -21.41 -1.93 4.27
CA ALA A 428 -22.50 -1.15 4.84
C ALA A 428 -23.34 -1.93 5.87
N ALA A 429 -23.39 -3.27 5.77
CA ALA A 429 -24.12 -4.13 6.69
C ALA A 429 -23.31 -4.52 7.94
N LYS A 430 -21.99 -4.74 7.82
CA LYS A 430 -21.07 -4.98 8.96
C LYS A 430 -20.69 -3.68 9.68
N GLY A 431 -20.83 -2.53 9.00
CA GLY A 431 -20.65 -1.21 9.58
C GLY A 431 -19.18 -0.76 9.69
N TRP A 432 -18.26 -1.43 8.99
CA TRP A 432 -16.83 -1.12 8.94
C TRP A 432 -16.22 -1.61 7.62
N ALA A 433 -15.05 -1.09 7.25
CA ALA A 433 -14.29 -1.54 6.08
C ALA A 433 -12.77 -1.35 6.27
N ASN A 434 -12.03 -2.33 5.78
CA ASN A 434 -10.57 -2.46 5.75
C ASN A 434 -9.91 -2.72 7.11
N LEU A 435 -8.67 -3.23 7.05
CA LEU A 435 -7.80 -3.56 8.17
C LEU A 435 -6.42 -2.91 7.98
N GLN A 436 -5.62 -2.80 9.04
CA GLN A 436 -4.17 -2.71 8.89
C GLN A 436 -3.57 -4.12 8.91
N SER A 437 -2.52 -4.33 8.12
CA SER A 437 -1.61 -5.47 8.33
C SER A 437 -0.93 -5.33 9.69
N ILE A 438 -0.65 -6.46 10.36
CA ILE A 438 0.25 -6.51 11.52
C ILE A 438 1.57 -5.79 11.19
N PRO A 439 2.08 -4.91 12.07
CA PRO A 439 3.33 -4.19 11.84
C PRO A 439 4.51 -5.15 11.66
N ARG A 440 5.36 -4.85 10.69
CA ARG A 440 6.46 -5.74 10.28
C ARG A 440 7.80 -5.05 10.45
N THR A 441 8.81 -5.75 10.95
CA THR A 441 10.21 -5.30 10.85
C THR A 441 10.67 -5.40 9.39
N VAL A 442 11.38 -4.39 8.87
CA VAL A 442 11.96 -4.40 7.52
C VAL A 442 13.47 -4.31 7.57
N GLU A 443 14.16 -5.33 7.05
CA GLU A 443 15.62 -5.40 6.98
C GLU A 443 16.09 -5.87 5.58
N LEU A 444 17.39 -5.72 5.27
CA LEU A 444 17.99 -6.30 4.07
C LEU A 444 18.24 -7.80 4.29
N ASP A 445 17.93 -8.64 3.30
CA ASP A 445 18.40 -10.03 3.33
C ASP A 445 19.93 -10.05 3.13
N GLU A 446 20.69 -10.17 4.22
CA GLU A 446 22.15 -10.21 4.16
C GLU A 446 22.72 -11.51 3.53
N LYS A 447 21.88 -12.53 3.25
CA LYS A 447 22.30 -13.73 2.49
C LYS A 447 22.19 -13.49 0.98
N THR A 448 21.12 -12.87 0.50
CA THR A 448 20.85 -12.66 -0.94
C THR A 448 21.25 -11.27 -1.45
N ARG A 449 21.21 -10.26 -0.58
CA ARG A 449 21.35 -8.81 -0.82
C ARG A 449 20.59 -8.29 -2.04
N THR A 450 19.48 -8.95 -2.39
CA THR A 450 18.65 -8.68 -3.58
C THR A 450 17.14 -8.65 -3.28
N ASN A 451 16.76 -8.80 -2.01
CA ASN A 451 15.42 -8.60 -1.47
C ASN A 451 15.49 -8.06 -0.03
N LEU A 452 14.39 -7.51 0.45
CA LEU A 452 14.18 -7.23 1.87
C LEU A 452 13.63 -8.48 2.58
N ILE A 453 13.70 -8.48 3.90
CA ILE A 453 13.02 -9.41 4.80
C ILE A 453 11.95 -8.64 5.57
N GLN A 454 10.76 -9.23 5.66
CA GLN A 454 9.66 -8.76 6.51
C GLN A 454 9.22 -9.83 7.50
N TRP A 455 9.07 -9.46 8.76
CA TRP A 455 8.61 -10.35 9.83
C TRP A 455 7.69 -9.61 10.79
N PRO A 456 6.65 -10.25 11.37
CA PRO A 456 5.86 -9.62 12.44
C PRO A 456 6.74 -9.13 13.58
N VAL A 457 6.35 -8.01 14.20
CA VAL A 457 7.00 -7.53 15.43
C VAL A 457 6.96 -8.60 16.53
N GLU A 458 8.07 -8.76 17.24
CA GLU A 458 8.21 -9.75 18.33
C GLU A 458 7.17 -9.57 19.46
N GLU A 459 6.61 -8.37 19.59
CA GLU A 459 5.50 -8.07 20.50
C GLU A 459 4.23 -8.88 20.21
N LEU A 460 3.98 -9.30 18.96
CA LEU A 460 2.83 -10.13 18.60
C LEU A 460 2.83 -11.47 19.37
N ASP A 461 4.03 -12.01 19.63
CA ASP A 461 4.20 -13.29 20.32
C ASP A 461 3.65 -13.26 21.76
N THR A 462 3.38 -12.08 22.33
CA THR A 462 2.72 -11.94 23.65
C THR A 462 1.27 -12.42 23.67
N LEU A 463 0.61 -12.54 22.51
CA LEU A 463 -0.75 -13.09 22.38
C LEU A 463 -0.79 -14.62 22.26
N ARG A 464 0.37 -15.29 22.13
CA ARG A 464 0.45 -16.75 21.97
C ARG A 464 0.00 -17.46 23.25
N ILE A 465 -1.15 -18.12 23.17
CA ILE A 465 -1.67 -19.03 24.20
C ILE A 465 -1.62 -20.48 23.67
N ASN A 466 -2.15 -21.45 24.45
CA ASN A 466 -2.28 -22.89 24.17
C ASN A 466 -1.49 -23.43 22.95
N THR A 467 -0.23 -23.81 23.16
CA THR A 467 0.63 -24.27 22.05
C THR A 467 0.47 -25.77 21.80
N THR A 468 0.22 -26.13 20.54
CA THR A 468 0.10 -27.52 20.06
C THR A 468 1.24 -27.82 19.10
N ASP A 469 2.06 -28.83 19.41
CA ASP A 469 3.12 -29.33 18.52
C ASP A 469 2.62 -30.58 17.76
N LEU A 470 2.65 -30.50 16.44
CA LEU A 470 2.20 -31.51 15.49
C LEU A 470 3.31 -31.86 14.48
N SER A 471 4.57 -31.61 14.85
CA SER A 471 5.76 -31.87 14.03
C SER A 471 5.97 -33.36 13.74
N GLY A 472 6.58 -33.67 12.60
CA GLY A 472 6.87 -35.03 12.12
C GLY A 472 5.74 -35.69 11.32
N ILE A 473 4.62 -35.00 11.04
CA ILE A 473 3.55 -35.57 10.20
C ILE A 473 4.00 -35.63 8.72
N THR A 474 4.06 -36.84 8.17
CA THR A 474 4.23 -37.08 6.73
C THR A 474 2.87 -37.25 6.04
N VAL A 475 2.61 -36.45 5.00
CA VAL A 475 1.40 -36.53 4.17
C VAL A 475 1.75 -37.07 2.78
N GLY A 476 1.08 -38.16 2.38
CA GLY A 476 1.24 -38.76 1.06
C GLY A 476 0.68 -37.90 -0.09
N ALA A 477 1.07 -38.24 -1.32
CA ALA A 477 0.57 -37.59 -2.53
C ALA A 477 -0.96 -37.67 -2.63
N GLY A 478 -1.63 -36.54 -2.89
CA GLY A 478 -3.10 -36.44 -2.99
C GLY A 478 -3.85 -36.65 -1.67
N SER A 479 -3.21 -36.38 -0.52
CA SER A 479 -3.76 -36.63 0.82
C SER A 479 -3.82 -35.37 1.69
N PHE A 480 -4.62 -35.41 2.75
CA PHE A 480 -4.70 -34.37 3.78
C PHE A 480 -4.96 -34.97 5.16
N VAL A 481 -4.58 -34.24 6.21
CA VAL A 481 -4.69 -34.63 7.62
C VAL A 481 -5.30 -33.46 8.40
N SER A 482 -6.38 -33.69 9.13
CA SER A 482 -6.99 -32.69 10.02
C SER A 482 -6.11 -32.47 11.24
N LEU A 483 -5.90 -31.22 11.63
CA LEU A 483 -5.13 -30.85 12.81
C LEU A 483 -6.06 -30.73 14.04
N PRO A 484 -5.79 -31.44 15.16
CA PRO A 484 -6.63 -31.40 16.36
C PRO A 484 -6.30 -30.17 17.22
N LEU A 485 -6.83 -29.01 16.81
CA LEU A 485 -6.60 -27.71 17.47
C LEU A 485 -7.73 -27.33 18.44
N HIS A 486 -7.44 -26.41 19.36
CA HIS A 486 -8.42 -25.88 20.31
C HIS A 486 -9.33 -24.82 19.71
N GLN A 487 -8.78 -23.93 18.89
CA GLN A 487 -9.51 -23.04 17.99
C GLN A 487 -8.89 -22.99 16.59
N THR A 488 -9.56 -22.30 15.65
CA THR A 488 -9.24 -22.34 14.22
C THR A 488 -9.43 -21.00 13.49
N SER A 489 -9.76 -19.92 14.21
CA SER A 489 -9.97 -18.57 13.63
C SER A 489 -8.96 -17.52 14.11
N GLN A 490 -8.37 -17.63 15.31
CA GLN A 490 -7.26 -16.79 15.77
C GLN A 490 -6.04 -17.69 16.05
N LEU A 491 -5.12 -17.78 15.09
CA LEU A 491 -3.95 -18.69 15.14
C LEU A 491 -2.66 -18.02 14.67
N ASP A 492 -1.54 -18.55 15.16
CA ASP A 492 -0.21 -18.32 14.63
C ASP A 492 0.50 -19.67 14.45
N ILE A 493 0.77 -20.03 13.19
CA ILE A 493 1.23 -21.36 12.78
C ILE A 493 2.65 -21.27 12.22
N GLU A 494 3.63 -21.86 12.90
CA GLU A 494 5.01 -21.98 12.43
C GLU A 494 5.29 -23.38 11.87
N ALA A 495 5.45 -23.49 10.55
CA ALA A 495 5.69 -24.75 9.86
C ALA A 495 7.00 -24.74 9.05
N SER A 496 7.63 -25.92 8.94
CA SER A 496 8.64 -26.20 7.92
C SER A 496 8.44 -27.58 7.31
N PHE A 497 8.63 -27.67 5.99
CA PHE A 497 8.36 -28.86 5.22
C PHE A 497 9.61 -29.38 4.53
N ARG A 498 9.70 -30.71 4.40
CA ARG A 498 10.71 -31.40 3.61
C ARG A 498 10.06 -32.34 2.61
N ILE A 499 10.51 -32.25 1.36
CA ILE A 499 10.18 -33.16 0.27
C ILE A 499 11.23 -34.28 0.26
N ASN A 500 10.83 -35.52 0.02
CA ASN A 500 11.79 -36.62 -0.11
C ASN A 500 12.74 -36.38 -1.31
N THR A 501 14.06 -36.36 -1.07
CA THR A 501 15.10 -36.10 -2.07
C THR A 501 14.97 -36.98 -3.31
N SER A 502 14.60 -38.26 -3.17
CA SER A 502 14.45 -39.16 -4.32
C SER A 502 13.31 -38.76 -5.27
N ALA A 503 12.31 -38.00 -4.79
CA ALA A 503 11.25 -37.45 -5.64
C ALA A 503 11.71 -36.20 -6.41
N ILE A 504 12.65 -35.43 -5.83
CA ILE A 504 13.31 -34.30 -6.52
C ILE A 504 14.26 -34.82 -7.60
N GLU A 505 15.06 -35.85 -7.29
CA GLU A 505 15.96 -36.51 -8.24
C GLU A 505 15.21 -37.16 -9.41
N ALA A 506 14.03 -37.72 -9.16
CA ALA A 506 13.17 -38.33 -10.17
C ALA A 506 12.40 -37.31 -11.06
N LEU A 507 12.47 -36.01 -10.78
CA LEU A 507 11.74 -34.99 -11.53
C LEU A 507 12.37 -34.74 -12.92
N ASN A 508 11.86 -35.44 -13.92
CA ASN A 508 12.26 -35.29 -15.32
C ASN A 508 11.44 -34.20 -16.05
N ASP A 509 10.21 -33.96 -15.64
CA ASP A 509 9.32 -32.98 -16.26
C ASP A 509 9.75 -31.54 -15.92
N VAL A 510 9.60 -30.64 -16.90
CA VAL A 510 9.95 -29.23 -16.79
C VAL A 510 8.67 -28.40 -16.76
N ASP A 511 8.48 -27.63 -15.71
CA ASP A 511 7.31 -26.75 -15.52
C ASP A 511 7.78 -25.29 -15.45
N VAL A 512 7.97 -24.75 -16.66
CA VAL A 512 8.45 -23.39 -16.93
C VAL A 512 7.35 -22.34 -16.73
N GLY A 513 6.08 -22.78 -16.72
CA GLY A 513 4.91 -21.91 -16.82
C GLY A 513 4.16 -21.66 -15.51
N TYR A 514 4.50 -22.36 -14.42
CA TYR A 514 3.82 -22.16 -13.15
C TYR A 514 3.95 -20.71 -12.64
N ASN A 515 2.79 -20.12 -12.34
CA ASN A 515 2.63 -18.83 -11.66
C ASN A 515 1.33 -18.91 -10.86
N CYS A 516 1.35 -18.56 -9.57
CA CYS A 516 0.19 -18.59 -8.69
C CYS A 516 -1.07 -18.04 -9.37
N THR A 517 -0.99 -16.82 -9.91
CA THR A 517 -2.12 -16.06 -10.48
C THR A 517 -2.74 -16.66 -11.75
N MET A 518 -2.08 -17.62 -12.39
CA MET A 518 -2.53 -18.25 -13.65
C MET A 518 -3.02 -19.69 -13.47
N THR A 519 -3.08 -20.19 -12.22
CA THR A 519 -3.39 -21.60 -11.91
C THR A 519 -4.81 -21.77 -11.35
N SER A 520 -5.29 -23.00 -11.27
CA SER A 520 -6.51 -23.35 -10.51
C SER A 520 -6.21 -23.56 -9.03
N GLY A 521 -5.27 -22.79 -8.47
CA GLY A 521 -4.88 -22.83 -7.07
C GLY A 521 -4.45 -24.21 -6.59
N ALA A 522 -4.91 -24.59 -5.40
CA ALA A 522 -4.59 -25.86 -4.76
C ALA A 522 -5.15 -27.10 -5.51
N ALA A 523 -5.99 -26.92 -6.54
CA ALA A 523 -6.50 -27.99 -7.38
C ALA A 523 -5.56 -28.34 -8.56
N THR A 524 -4.65 -27.44 -8.97
CA THR A 524 -3.64 -27.72 -10.01
C THR A 524 -2.55 -28.63 -9.43
N ARG A 525 -2.54 -29.91 -9.79
CA ARG A 525 -1.57 -30.90 -9.26
C ARG A 525 -0.30 -30.98 -10.10
N GLY A 526 0.86 -30.84 -9.45
CA GLY A 526 2.19 -31.06 -10.03
C GLY A 526 2.96 -32.19 -9.33
N ALA A 527 4.18 -32.47 -9.79
CA ALA A 527 5.00 -33.55 -9.25
C ALA A 527 5.41 -33.35 -7.78
N LEU A 528 5.75 -32.10 -7.42
CA LEU A 528 6.26 -31.70 -6.11
C LEU A 528 5.37 -30.63 -5.42
N GLY A 529 4.07 -30.60 -5.73
CA GLY A 529 3.12 -29.69 -5.08
C GLY A 529 1.74 -29.68 -5.75
N PRO A 530 0.79 -28.89 -5.24
CA PRO A 530 0.93 -28.00 -4.09
C PRO A 530 0.87 -28.74 -2.74
N PHE A 531 1.60 -28.25 -1.75
CA PHE A 531 1.58 -28.77 -0.37
C PHE A 531 1.66 -27.62 0.63
N GLY A 532 1.00 -27.76 1.78
CA GLY A 532 0.92 -26.72 2.79
C GLY A 532 -0.28 -26.89 3.71
N ILE A 533 -0.94 -25.78 4.03
CA ILE A 533 -1.99 -25.71 5.05
C ILE A 533 -3.30 -25.24 4.42
N LEU A 534 -4.42 -25.86 4.78
CA LEU A 534 -5.76 -25.32 4.56
C LEU A 534 -6.21 -24.68 5.86
N VAL A 535 -6.48 -23.37 5.84
CA VAL A 535 -7.05 -22.62 6.96
C VAL A 535 -8.48 -22.19 6.59
N LEU A 536 -9.29 -21.86 7.60
CA LEU A 536 -10.68 -21.40 7.39
C LEU A 536 -11.47 -22.37 6.49
N ALA A 537 -11.34 -23.67 6.73
CA ALA A 537 -11.94 -24.73 5.93
C ALA A 537 -13.10 -25.42 6.67
N ASN A 538 -14.14 -25.86 5.96
CA ASN A 538 -15.18 -26.71 6.56
C ASN A 538 -14.83 -28.21 6.44
N VAL A 539 -15.51 -29.06 7.21
CA VAL A 539 -15.26 -30.52 7.24
C VAL A 539 -15.43 -31.19 5.87
N ALA A 540 -16.23 -30.60 4.98
CA ALA A 540 -16.48 -31.10 3.63
C ALA A 540 -15.48 -30.58 2.57
N LEU A 541 -14.55 -29.67 2.93
CA LEU A 541 -13.64 -28.96 2.03
C LEU A 541 -14.34 -28.25 0.86
N THR A 542 -15.60 -27.84 1.06
CA THR A 542 -16.36 -27.03 0.10
C THR A 542 -16.06 -25.54 0.29
N GLU A 543 -15.72 -25.13 1.51
CA GLU A 543 -14.97 -23.89 1.80
C GLU A 543 -13.58 -24.26 2.35
N GLN A 544 -12.55 -23.53 1.89
CA GLN A 544 -11.16 -23.61 2.35
C GLN A 544 -10.31 -22.48 1.75
N THR A 545 -9.45 -21.85 2.57
CA THR A 545 -8.37 -20.98 2.08
C THR A 545 -7.06 -21.76 2.14
N ALA A 546 -6.40 -21.98 1.00
CA ALA A 546 -5.17 -22.78 0.98
C ALA A 546 -3.93 -21.90 0.92
N VAL A 547 -2.95 -22.14 1.80
CA VAL A 547 -1.64 -21.46 1.79
C VAL A 547 -0.55 -22.53 1.60
N TYR A 548 0.20 -22.43 0.51
CA TYR A 548 0.97 -23.58 0.01
C TYR A 548 2.25 -23.23 -0.74
N PHE A 549 3.20 -24.16 -0.71
CA PHE A 549 4.35 -24.22 -1.60
C PHE A 549 4.03 -25.05 -2.85
N TYR A 550 4.62 -24.66 -3.98
CA TYR A 550 4.68 -25.45 -5.20
C TYR A 550 6.11 -25.38 -5.76
N VAL A 551 6.75 -26.52 -5.98
CA VAL A 551 8.13 -26.57 -6.51
C VAL A 551 8.08 -27.02 -7.97
N SER A 552 8.49 -26.13 -8.87
CA SER A 552 8.61 -26.39 -10.31
C SER A 552 10.08 -26.56 -10.71
N LYS A 553 10.35 -27.08 -11.91
CA LYS A 553 11.71 -27.24 -12.47
C LYS A 553 11.83 -26.41 -13.74
N GLY A 554 12.86 -25.57 -13.81
CA GLY A 554 13.11 -24.67 -14.95
C GLY A 554 13.87 -25.33 -16.11
N LEU A 555 13.94 -24.62 -17.24
CA LEU A 555 14.73 -25.03 -18.43
C LEU A 555 16.25 -25.09 -18.14
N ASP A 556 16.69 -24.37 -17.12
CA ASP A 556 18.01 -24.39 -16.50
C ASP A 556 18.29 -25.68 -15.70
N GLY A 557 17.26 -26.52 -15.48
CA GLY A 557 17.31 -27.70 -14.62
C GLY A 557 17.22 -27.37 -13.12
N GLY A 558 17.19 -26.09 -12.75
CA GLY A 558 17.07 -25.62 -11.37
C GLY A 558 15.64 -25.72 -10.85
N LEU A 559 15.51 -25.80 -9.52
CA LEU A 559 14.21 -25.75 -8.86
C LEU A 559 13.75 -24.30 -8.67
N ARG A 560 12.46 -24.07 -8.84
CA ARG A 560 11.80 -22.78 -8.60
C ARG A 560 10.70 -23.00 -7.57
N THR A 561 10.89 -22.47 -6.38
CA THR A 561 9.91 -22.52 -5.31
C THR A 561 8.94 -21.36 -5.48
N HIS A 562 7.65 -21.67 -5.57
CA HIS A 562 6.56 -20.71 -5.49
C HIS A 562 5.86 -20.90 -4.14
N PHE A 563 5.32 -19.81 -3.60
CA PHE A 563 4.38 -19.88 -2.49
C PHE A 563 3.15 -19.03 -2.82
N CYS A 564 1.96 -19.61 -2.61
CA CYS A 564 0.70 -19.00 -2.99
C CYS A 564 -0.34 -19.07 -1.85
N HIS A 565 -1.27 -18.11 -1.84
CA HIS A 565 -2.61 -18.29 -1.27
C HIS A 565 -3.59 -18.55 -2.41
N ASP A 566 -4.53 -19.48 -2.21
CA ASP A 566 -5.67 -19.75 -3.09
C ASP A 566 -6.98 -19.42 -2.37
N GLU A 567 -7.63 -18.35 -2.83
CA GLU A 567 -8.91 -17.85 -2.32
C GLU A 567 -10.11 -18.40 -3.10
N LEU A 568 -9.91 -19.16 -4.19
CA LEU A 568 -10.97 -19.53 -5.15
C LEU A 568 -12.10 -20.35 -4.50
N ARG A 569 -11.82 -21.02 -3.38
CA ARG A 569 -12.79 -21.75 -2.55
C ARG A 569 -12.86 -21.22 -1.11
N SER A 570 -12.42 -19.99 -0.83
CA SER A 570 -12.49 -19.40 0.53
C SER A 570 -13.91 -19.16 1.04
N THR A 571 -14.90 -19.06 0.14
CA THR A 571 -16.30 -18.77 0.47
C THR A 571 -17.28 -19.19 -0.61
N HIS A 572 -18.48 -19.63 -0.23
CA HIS A 572 -19.63 -19.81 -1.12
C HIS A 572 -20.26 -18.49 -1.59
N ALA A 573 -19.91 -17.35 -0.97
CA ALA A 573 -20.44 -16.05 -1.37
C ALA A 573 -20.02 -15.67 -2.81
N THR A 574 -20.95 -15.05 -3.53
CA THR A 574 -20.81 -14.68 -4.95
C THR A 574 -20.45 -13.21 -5.17
N ASP A 575 -20.53 -12.39 -4.13
CA ASP A 575 -20.20 -10.97 -4.10
C ASP A 575 -18.85 -10.68 -3.44
N VAL A 576 -17.98 -11.71 -3.38
CA VAL A 576 -16.61 -11.65 -2.85
C VAL A 576 -15.61 -11.92 -3.98
N ALA A 577 -14.68 -10.98 -4.19
CA ALA A 577 -13.56 -11.15 -5.10
C ALA A 577 -12.54 -12.14 -4.50
N LYS A 578 -12.13 -13.11 -5.32
CA LYS A 578 -11.26 -14.23 -4.96
C LYS A 578 -10.19 -14.40 -6.04
N GLU A 579 -8.92 -14.36 -5.66
CA GLU A 579 -7.77 -14.59 -6.55
C GLU A 579 -6.84 -15.70 -6.02
N VAL A 580 -5.88 -16.12 -6.84
CA VAL A 580 -4.72 -16.89 -6.36
C VAL A 580 -3.53 -15.94 -6.39
N VAL A 581 -2.96 -15.64 -5.23
CA VAL A 581 -1.89 -14.65 -5.05
C VAL A 581 -0.62 -15.30 -4.54
N GLY A 582 0.54 -14.68 -4.78
CA GLY A 582 1.83 -15.23 -4.42
C GLY A 582 2.89 -14.99 -5.49
N SER A 583 4.06 -15.59 -5.31
CA SER A 583 5.21 -15.42 -6.21
C SER A 583 6.25 -16.53 -6.01
N THR A 584 7.36 -16.44 -6.75
CA THR A 584 8.57 -17.19 -6.45
C THR A 584 9.23 -16.68 -5.16
N VAL A 585 9.84 -17.59 -4.40
CA VAL A 585 10.59 -17.26 -3.18
C VAL A 585 11.97 -17.94 -3.20
N PRO A 586 13.08 -17.24 -2.90
CA PRO A 586 14.38 -17.88 -2.79
C PRO A 586 14.42 -18.89 -1.64
N VAL A 587 14.82 -20.12 -1.94
CA VAL A 587 15.18 -21.17 -0.96
C VAL A 587 16.66 -21.46 -1.17
N LEU A 588 17.48 -21.33 -0.13
CA LEU A 588 18.92 -21.55 -0.23
C LEU A 588 19.29 -22.99 0.12
N GLU A 589 20.52 -23.40 -0.23
CA GLU A 589 21.03 -24.74 0.06
C GLU A 589 20.96 -25.05 1.57
N GLY A 590 20.28 -26.15 1.93
CA GLY A 590 20.08 -26.58 3.31
C GLY A 590 18.91 -25.92 4.07
N GLU A 591 18.12 -25.03 3.44
CA GLU A 591 16.91 -24.48 4.06
C GLU A 591 15.68 -25.37 3.76
N ASP A 592 14.97 -25.82 4.80
CA ASP A 592 13.64 -26.46 4.67
C ASP A 592 12.58 -25.41 4.29
N PHE A 593 11.54 -25.82 3.54
CA PHE A 593 10.46 -24.95 3.06
C PHE A 593 9.64 -24.41 4.25
N SER A 594 9.89 -23.17 4.67
CA SER A 594 9.44 -22.64 5.97
C SER A 594 8.45 -21.49 5.82
N VAL A 595 7.42 -21.46 6.67
CA VAL A 595 6.39 -20.42 6.69
C VAL A 595 5.86 -20.19 8.11
N ARG A 596 5.61 -18.92 8.46
CA ARG A 596 4.73 -18.52 9.58
C ARG A 596 3.42 -18.01 9.00
N VAL A 597 2.28 -18.54 9.45
CA VAL A 597 0.94 -18.17 8.98
C VAL A 597 0.13 -17.61 10.15
N LEU A 598 -0.24 -16.34 10.06
CA LEU A 598 -1.22 -15.72 10.95
C LEU A 598 -2.61 -15.90 10.35
N VAL A 599 -3.56 -16.37 11.15
CA VAL A 599 -4.99 -16.45 10.82
C VAL A 599 -5.72 -15.59 11.85
N ASP A 600 -6.49 -14.61 11.39
CA ASP A 600 -7.29 -13.76 12.27
C ASP A 600 -8.63 -13.45 11.60
N HIS A 601 -9.57 -14.37 11.77
CA HIS A 601 -10.91 -14.30 11.17
C HIS A 601 -10.89 -14.04 9.65
N SER A 602 -11.21 -12.82 9.20
CA SER A 602 -11.29 -12.49 7.78
C SER A 602 -9.96 -12.17 7.09
N ILE A 603 -8.81 -12.27 7.79
CA ILE A 603 -7.48 -12.06 7.20
C ILE A 603 -6.54 -13.23 7.47
N VAL A 604 -5.72 -13.56 6.47
CA VAL A 604 -4.64 -14.57 6.54
C VAL A 604 -3.35 -13.95 6.01
N GLN A 605 -2.27 -13.97 6.80
CA GLN A 605 -0.95 -13.47 6.40
C GLN A 605 0.11 -14.57 6.51
N SER A 606 0.86 -14.82 5.44
CA SER A 606 2.00 -15.75 5.42
C SER A 606 3.32 -15.01 5.28
N PHE A 607 4.33 -15.43 6.07
CA PHE A 607 5.70 -14.95 6.04
C PHE A 607 6.63 -16.12 5.72
N VAL A 608 7.18 -16.12 4.51
CA VAL A 608 7.74 -17.32 3.86
C VAL A 608 9.27 -17.23 3.79
N MET A 609 9.95 -18.35 3.99
CA MET A 609 11.42 -18.47 4.05
C MET A 609 12.06 -17.46 5.01
N GLY A 610 11.47 -17.31 6.21
CA GLY A 610 11.91 -16.34 7.20
C GLY A 610 11.58 -14.88 6.86
N GLY A 611 10.67 -14.63 5.90
CA GLY A 611 10.19 -13.29 5.55
C GLY A 611 10.69 -12.73 4.21
N ARG A 612 11.33 -13.54 3.35
CA ARG A 612 11.75 -13.13 1.99
C ARG A 612 10.58 -12.84 1.05
N LEU A 613 9.44 -13.46 1.32
CA LEU A 613 8.16 -13.25 0.64
C LEU A 613 7.09 -13.14 1.72
N THR A 614 6.15 -12.20 1.56
CA THR A 614 4.90 -12.22 2.31
C THR A 614 3.70 -12.27 1.36
N VAL A 615 2.61 -12.86 1.82
CA VAL A 615 1.34 -12.93 1.09
C VAL A 615 0.20 -12.69 2.08
N THR A 616 -0.68 -11.75 1.77
CA THR A 616 -1.85 -11.37 2.58
C THR A 616 -3.15 -11.60 1.81
N SER A 617 -4.10 -12.34 2.37
CA SER A 617 -5.41 -12.61 1.77
C SER A 617 -6.54 -12.23 2.69
N ARG A 618 -7.71 -11.97 2.09
CA ARG A 618 -8.98 -11.80 2.81
C ARG A 618 -9.90 -12.98 2.51
N ALA A 619 -10.63 -13.43 3.53
CA ALA A 619 -11.49 -14.61 3.45
C ALA A 619 -12.80 -14.36 4.19
N TYR A 620 -13.92 -14.74 3.57
CA TYR A 620 -15.26 -14.45 4.08
C TYR A 620 -16.14 -15.72 4.06
N PRO A 621 -15.71 -16.84 4.69
CA PRO A 621 -16.45 -18.09 4.69
C PRO A 621 -17.87 -17.94 5.23
N THR A 622 -18.77 -18.78 4.74
CA THR A 622 -20.20 -18.79 5.08
C THR A 622 -20.56 -19.94 6.03
N GLU A 623 -19.81 -21.03 5.99
CA GLU A 623 -19.89 -22.20 6.87
C GLU A 623 -18.63 -22.32 7.75
N ALA A 624 -17.45 -22.09 7.19
CA ALA A 624 -16.15 -22.22 7.86
C ALA A 624 -15.81 -21.03 8.78
N ILE A 625 -16.77 -20.65 9.63
CA ILE A 625 -16.66 -19.63 10.67
C ILE A 625 -16.38 -20.29 12.03
N TYR A 626 -17.31 -20.26 12.99
CA TYR A 626 -17.22 -20.95 14.30
C TYR A 626 -17.09 -22.48 14.26
N ALA A 627 -17.06 -23.08 13.05
CA ALA A 627 -16.87 -24.52 12.82
C ALA A 627 -15.71 -24.80 11.82
N ALA A 628 -14.80 -23.83 11.64
CA ALA A 628 -13.61 -24.00 10.83
C ALA A 628 -12.69 -25.11 11.35
N VAL A 629 -11.97 -25.74 10.43
CA VAL A 629 -10.98 -26.79 10.66
C VAL A 629 -9.70 -26.40 9.91
N VAL A 630 -8.54 -26.76 10.48
CA VAL A 630 -7.24 -26.61 9.81
C VAL A 630 -6.73 -27.97 9.36
N TYR A 631 -6.18 -28.04 8.14
CA TYR A 631 -5.62 -29.26 7.58
C TYR A 631 -4.19 -29.06 7.11
N LEU A 632 -3.31 -30.04 7.33
CA LEU A 632 -2.08 -30.19 6.58
C LEU A 632 -2.40 -30.99 5.30
N PHE A 633 -2.00 -30.49 4.12
CA PHE A 633 -2.33 -31.13 2.84
C PHE A 633 -1.11 -31.27 1.91
N ASN A 634 -1.16 -32.29 1.06
CA ASN A 634 -0.21 -32.52 -0.02
C ASN A 634 -0.98 -33.03 -1.24
N ASN A 635 -1.23 -32.14 -2.21
CA ASN A 635 -1.90 -32.49 -3.47
C ASN A 635 -0.91 -32.79 -4.62
N ALA A 636 0.38 -32.97 -4.32
CA ALA A 636 1.37 -33.45 -5.29
C ALA A 636 0.98 -34.81 -5.88
N THR A 637 1.53 -35.16 -7.04
CA THR A 637 1.30 -36.47 -7.69
C THR A 637 2.34 -37.53 -7.32
N SER A 638 3.60 -37.13 -7.10
CA SER A 638 4.75 -38.06 -7.04
C SER A 638 5.55 -38.00 -5.74
N ALA A 639 5.28 -37.05 -4.85
CA ALA A 639 6.06 -36.84 -3.62
C ALA A 639 5.21 -36.95 -2.35
N SER A 640 5.79 -37.54 -1.30
CA SER A 640 5.37 -37.35 0.09
C SER A 640 6.09 -36.14 0.69
N VAL A 641 5.40 -35.40 1.56
CA VAL A 641 5.95 -34.23 2.26
C VAL A 641 5.84 -34.45 3.77
N THR A 642 6.92 -34.20 4.49
CA THR A 642 6.94 -34.21 5.97
C THR A 642 6.93 -32.78 6.48
N ALA A 643 6.04 -32.46 7.42
CA ALA A 643 6.15 -31.25 8.22
C ALA A 643 7.18 -31.48 9.33
N GLU A 644 8.45 -31.17 9.06
CA GLU A 644 9.58 -31.31 10.00
C GLU A 644 9.35 -30.44 11.25
N LYS A 645 8.72 -29.28 11.08
CA LYS A 645 8.11 -28.49 12.15
C LYS A 645 6.64 -28.22 11.79
N LEU A 646 5.75 -28.33 12.78
CA LEU A 646 4.39 -27.79 12.73
C LEU A 646 3.93 -27.44 14.14
N VAL A 647 4.20 -26.21 14.56
CA VAL A 647 3.79 -25.68 15.86
C VAL A 647 2.65 -24.69 15.63
N VAL A 648 1.54 -24.86 16.35
CA VAL A 648 0.38 -23.99 16.29
C VAL A 648 0.16 -23.35 17.66
N HIS A 649 0.09 -22.03 17.70
CA HIS A 649 -0.35 -21.27 18.86
C HIS A 649 -1.80 -20.83 18.62
N ASP A 650 -2.68 -21.09 19.59
CA ASP A 650 -3.89 -20.29 19.75
C ASP A 650 -3.47 -18.83 20.00
N MET A 651 -4.18 -17.85 19.43
CA MET A 651 -3.93 -16.43 19.68
C MET A 651 -5.06 -15.82 20.51
N ASP A 652 -4.71 -15.11 21.59
CA ASP A 652 -5.64 -14.20 22.29
C ASP A 652 -5.87 -12.93 21.46
N SER A 653 -6.89 -12.15 21.83
CA SER A 653 -7.22 -10.89 21.16
C SER A 653 -6.39 -9.71 21.67
N SER A 654 -6.18 -8.72 20.80
CA SER A 654 -5.83 -7.37 21.21
C SER A 654 -7.02 -6.73 21.95
N TYR A 655 -6.79 -6.28 23.19
CA TYR A 655 -7.80 -5.59 24.00
C TYR A 655 -7.77 -4.08 23.68
N ASN A 656 -8.08 -3.79 22.41
CA ASN A 656 -8.19 -2.44 21.89
C ASN A 656 -9.41 -1.76 22.53
N LYS A 657 -9.21 -0.55 23.05
CA LYS A 657 -10.26 0.25 23.72
C LYS A 657 -10.04 1.74 23.49
N ILE A 658 -11.01 2.56 23.87
CA ILE A 658 -10.82 4.01 23.98
C ILE A 658 -9.79 4.30 25.08
N PHE A 659 -8.93 5.31 24.86
CA PHE A 659 -7.96 5.78 25.85
C PHE A 659 -8.67 6.34 27.09
N THR A 660 -8.18 6.00 28.29
CA THR A 660 -8.65 6.53 29.58
C THR A 660 -7.49 7.08 30.39
N ASP A 661 -7.72 8.03 31.30
CA ASP A 661 -6.63 8.60 32.13
C ASP A 661 -5.89 7.54 32.97
N ASP A 662 -6.54 6.41 33.30
CA ASP A 662 -5.91 5.24 33.91
C ASP A 662 -4.76 4.64 33.05
N ASP A 663 -4.80 4.78 31.72
CA ASP A 663 -3.71 4.35 30.82
C ASP A 663 -2.47 5.28 30.90
N LEU A 664 -2.58 6.44 31.54
CA LEU A 664 -1.43 7.26 31.96
C LEU A 664 -0.87 6.84 33.32
N LEU A 665 -1.68 6.24 34.21
CA LEU A 665 -1.25 5.88 35.57
C LEU A 665 -0.36 4.61 35.61
N VAL A 666 -0.21 3.91 34.49
CA VAL A 666 0.75 2.80 34.30
C VAL A 666 2.12 3.31 33.83
N LEU A 667 2.60 4.43 34.39
CA LEU A 667 3.85 5.12 34.01
C LEU A 667 4.99 5.04 35.04
N ASP A 668 4.73 4.57 36.27
CA ASP A 668 5.70 4.42 37.37
C ASP A 668 6.03 2.94 37.68
#